data_AF-A0AA38WQT5-F1
#
_entry.id   AF-A0AA38WQT5-F1
#
_cell.length_a   1.000
_cell.length_b   1.000
_cell.length_c   1.000
_cell.angle_alpha   90.00
_cell.angle_beta   90.00
_cell.angle_gamma   90.00
#
_symmetry.space_group_name_H-M   'P 1'
#
loop_
_entity.id
_entity.type
_entity.pdbx_description
1 polymer ?
#
loop_
_entity_poly.entity_id
_entity_poly.type
_entity_poly.pdbx_seq_one_letter_code
_entity_poly.pdbx_strand_id
1 'polypeptide(L)'
;MAKKPSGLQGLQQHLSQTFSRKASARHDLKSKIPNPFSTGSRRESDKLTEILQSMDDDDENSSSNNEELNLEIGDKNLKKKKVKGKKNLHTKSQIFKYAYGQIEKEKAMQEKNKNITFSGLLSLAKRSGEEIRKRPKIEIAFKELTLTLKGTRKCIMRSVSGKIMPGRISAVMGPSGAGKTTFLSALTGKITGCTMSGMILVNGKNESIHSYKKIVGFVPQDDIVHGDLTVEENLRFSARCRYQMHPYFRLYVLILLSLLNPIIRRLSADLPKQDKVLIIERVIEALGLQGVRDSKVGTVQKRGISGGQKKRVNVGLEMVMEPSLLILDEPTSGLDSSSSSLLLRALRREALEGVNVSMVVHQPSYSLYKMFDDLILLAKGGITVYHGPVKKVEEYFAGLGITIPDYVNTPDYLIDVLEGITKPEGDITAQQLPVKWMLHNGYRVPPDMLHLCDESGTSSPSSVGESKNKSYNGEIQREVPTYSFFSTPDLSGRVTPGVFTQYKYYLERVLRQRTRDGRVQAADYIILLLAGACLGTMAKVTDDTFGATGYQYTVIAVSLLCMIGALRTFSLDKLQYKRESSSGMRSLSYFLSKDTMDHINTALKPLVYLCLFYFFNYPRSSFGSNYIVLVCLVYCVTGIAYTLAISLEFSQAQLWSVLLPVVLTLIANQSNKSAASLITPFVFPKWALEAFIIANAKEYNGVWLMTRCAALKHYDYDIHNSNRCLWLLVATGVGTRIIAFICLLTRQR
;
A
#
# COMPACT_ATOMS: atom_id res chain seq x y z
N MET A 1 34.00 -36.09 -56.36
CA MET A 1 32.71 -35.64 -56.94
C MET A 1 32.24 -34.46 -56.09
N ALA A 2 32.14 -33.20 -56.56
CA ALA A 2 31.33 -32.67 -57.67
C ALA A 2 29.82 -32.69 -57.32
N LYS A 3 29.07 -31.57 -57.35
CA LYS A 3 29.33 -30.20 -57.90
C LYS A 3 28.99 -29.06 -56.93
N LYS A 4 29.67 -27.93 -57.10
CA LYS A 4 29.24 -26.55 -56.76
C LYS A 4 28.65 -25.91 -58.04
N PRO A 5 27.88 -24.80 -58.00
CA PRO A 5 28.53 -23.47 -58.06
C PRO A 5 27.77 -22.32 -57.34
N SER A 6 28.36 -21.10 -57.42
CA SER A 6 27.76 -19.71 -57.39
C SER A 6 26.42 -19.45 -56.65
N GLY A 7 26.25 -18.40 -55.84
CA GLY A 7 26.80 -17.02 -55.98
C GLY A 7 25.85 -16.17 -56.86
N LEU A 8 25.60 -14.87 -56.61
CA LEU A 8 26.16 -13.89 -55.65
C LEU A 8 25.17 -12.71 -55.48
N GLN A 9 25.37 -11.88 -54.45
CA GLN A 9 24.84 -10.50 -54.28
C GLN A 9 23.32 -10.25 -54.27
N GLY A 10 22.83 -9.66 -53.16
CA GLY A 10 21.51 -9.03 -53.05
C GLY A 10 20.90 -9.17 -51.65
N LEU A 11 20.41 -8.06 -51.08
CA LEU A 11 19.59 -8.00 -49.84
C LEU A 11 20.26 -8.30 -48.48
N GLN A 12 21.51 -7.86 -48.24
CA GLN A 12 21.94 -7.60 -46.85
C GLN A 12 22.85 -6.36 -46.64
N GLN A 13 22.86 -5.42 -47.59
CA GLN A 13 23.43 -4.07 -47.42
C GLN A 13 22.52 -3.02 -48.08
N HIS A 14 21.42 -2.67 -47.42
CA HIS A 14 20.66 -1.43 -47.70
C HIS A 14 19.65 -1.16 -46.57
N LEU A 15 20.05 -0.39 -45.56
CA LEU A 15 19.18 0.56 -44.80
C LEU A 15 20.00 1.41 -43.81
N SER A 16 21.21 1.81 -44.21
CA SER A 16 22.05 2.76 -43.48
C SER A 16 22.65 3.77 -44.46
N GLN A 17 22.42 5.06 -44.21
CA GLN A 17 22.99 6.22 -44.92
C GLN A 17 22.65 6.35 -46.41
N THR A 18 21.61 7.14 -46.71
CA THR A 18 21.41 7.93 -47.94
C THR A 18 20.17 8.82 -47.70
N PHE A 19 20.08 10.11 -48.04
CA PHE A 19 21.02 11.01 -48.75
C PHE A 19 21.27 12.32 -47.96
N SER A 20 22.29 13.07 -48.40
CA SER A 20 22.65 14.40 -47.90
C SER A 20 22.69 15.41 -49.05
N ARG A 21 22.06 16.59 -48.86
CA ARG A 21 22.04 17.75 -49.79
C ARG A 21 21.32 17.46 -51.14
N LYS A 22 20.90 18.45 -51.96
CA LYS A 22 21.04 19.92 -51.93
C LYS A 22 19.77 20.60 -52.52
N ALA A 23 19.64 21.91 -52.35
CA ALA A 23 18.44 22.71 -52.66
C ALA A 23 18.12 22.90 -54.18
N SER A 24 16.84 23.24 -54.47
CA SER A 24 16.50 24.26 -55.48
C SER A 24 15.09 24.86 -55.27
N ALA A 25 14.79 25.91 -56.04
CA ALA A 25 13.89 27.03 -55.77
C ALA A 25 12.38 26.88 -56.16
N ARG A 26 11.58 27.75 -55.52
CA ARG A 26 10.49 28.61 -56.10
C ARG A 26 9.15 28.04 -56.65
N HIS A 27 8.09 28.52 -55.97
CA HIS A 27 6.89 29.21 -56.49
C HIS A 27 5.60 28.50 -56.99
N ASP A 28 4.51 29.26 -56.73
CA ASP A 28 3.16 29.32 -57.33
C ASP A 28 2.14 28.18 -57.18
N LEU A 29 0.82 28.44 -57.31
CA LEU A 29 -0.08 29.42 -56.64
C LEU A 29 -1.55 29.09 -57.03
N LYS A 30 -2.54 29.53 -56.23
CA LYS A 30 -4.02 29.56 -56.49
C LYS A 30 -4.77 28.23 -56.32
N SER A 31 -6.07 28.19 -55.95
CA SER A 31 -6.90 29.16 -55.18
C SER A 31 -8.31 28.59 -54.86
N LYS A 32 -8.98 29.17 -53.85
CA LYS A 32 -10.41 29.08 -53.44
C LYS A 32 -10.79 27.85 -52.57
N ILE A 33 -11.34 27.93 -51.34
CA ILE A 33 -12.31 28.84 -50.62
C ILE A 33 -13.77 28.39 -50.81
N PRO A 34 -14.70 28.44 -49.80
CA PRO A 34 -14.62 28.91 -48.38
C PRO A 34 -14.73 27.72 -47.36
N ASN A 35 -15.20 27.74 -46.08
CA ASN A 35 -15.71 28.69 -45.05
C ASN A 35 -15.71 27.96 -43.65
N PRO A 36 -16.20 28.52 -42.50
CA PRO A 36 -16.11 29.87 -41.90
C PRO A 36 -15.50 29.87 -40.45
N PHE A 37 -15.51 31.04 -39.80
CA PHE A 37 -15.32 31.30 -38.34
C PHE A 37 -13.92 31.23 -37.70
N SER A 38 -13.09 32.27 -37.94
CA SER A 38 -12.05 32.70 -36.98
C SER A 38 -11.58 34.16 -37.18
N THR A 39 -12.29 35.13 -36.60
CA THR A 39 -11.87 36.56 -36.61
C THR A 39 -12.30 37.28 -35.32
N GLY A 40 -11.35 37.59 -34.43
CA GLY A 40 -11.63 38.40 -33.23
C GLY A 40 -10.59 38.29 -32.10
N SER A 41 -9.42 38.91 -32.28
CA SER A 41 -8.47 39.24 -31.18
C SER A 41 -7.31 40.13 -31.67
N ARG A 42 -6.74 39.81 -32.84
CA ARG A 42 -5.53 40.45 -33.41
C ARG A 42 -5.76 41.84 -34.03
N ARG A 43 -6.71 42.62 -33.50
CA ARG A 43 -7.00 44.02 -33.87
C ARG A 43 -7.13 44.95 -32.65
N GLU A 44 -7.07 44.39 -31.44
CA GLU A 44 -7.15 45.16 -30.19
C GLU A 44 -5.76 45.43 -29.61
N SER A 45 -4.77 44.56 -29.88
CA SER A 45 -3.36 44.77 -29.53
C SER A 45 -2.81 46.07 -30.12
N ASP A 46 -2.92 46.20 -31.43
CA ASP A 46 -2.19 47.20 -32.20
C ASP A 46 -2.73 48.61 -31.91
N LYS A 47 -4.04 48.72 -31.68
CA LYS A 47 -4.72 49.94 -31.23
C LYS A 47 -4.38 50.36 -29.80
N LEU A 48 -4.02 49.42 -28.92
CA LEU A 48 -3.60 49.77 -27.55
C LEU A 48 -2.19 50.34 -27.53
N THR A 49 -1.27 49.84 -28.37
CA THR A 49 0.05 50.47 -28.57
C THR A 49 -0.05 51.87 -29.17
N GLU A 50 -0.91 52.06 -30.18
CA GLU A 50 -1.13 53.37 -30.84
C GLU A 50 -1.72 54.43 -29.89
N ILE A 51 -2.52 54.02 -28.90
CA ILE A 51 -3.06 54.90 -27.84
C ILE A 51 -2.05 55.16 -26.71
N LEU A 52 -1.13 54.22 -26.43
CA LEU A 52 -0.07 54.44 -25.43
C LEU A 52 0.96 55.45 -25.95
N GLN A 53 1.43 55.29 -27.20
CA GLN A 53 2.39 56.21 -27.81
C GLN A 53 1.86 57.63 -28.01
N SER A 54 0.54 57.85 -27.91
CA SER A 54 -0.09 59.18 -27.96
C SER A 54 -0.49 59.72 -26.58
N MET A 55 0.09 59.18 -25.50
CA MET A 55 -0.03 59.71 -24.13
C MET A 55 1.32 60.01 -23.45
N ASP A 56 2.44 59.53 -23.98
CA ASP A 56 3.77 59.80 -23.42
C ASP A 56 4.38 61.14 -23.93
N ASP A 57 3.88 61.70 -25.04
CA ASP A 57 4.42 62.92 -25.69
C ASP A 57 4.04 64.26 -24.99
N ASP A 58 3.11 64.27 -24.04
CA ASP A 58 2.46 65.50 -23.51
C ASP A 58 2.98 66.00 -22.14
N ASP A 59 3.87 65.27 -21.45
CA ASP A 59 4.28 65.57 -20.05
C ASP A 59 5.81 65.81 -19.84
N GLU A 60 6.66 65.84 -20.89
CA GLU A 60 8.08 66.22 -20.77
C GLU A 60 8.28 67.76 -20.69
N ASN A 61 7.91 68.40 -19.56
CA ASN A 61 8.41 69.75 -19.24
C ASN A 61 8.29 70.20 -17.76
N SER A 62 8.93 69.50 -16.82
CA SER A 62 9.55 70.13 -15.63
C SER A 62 10.51 69.16 -14.92
N SER A 63 11.49 69.69 -14.18
CA SER A 63 12.71 68.94 -13.83
C SER A 63 12.98 68.76 -12.33
N SER A 64 13.76 67.71 -12.06
CA SER A 64 14.71 67.56 -10.94
C SER A 64 14.23 67.16 -9.53
N ASN A 65 15.18 66.53 -8.81
CA ASN A 65 15.32 66.35 -7.36
C ASN A 65 14.50 65.23 -6.67
N ASN A 66 15.12 64.05 -6.66
CA ASN A 66 15.67 63.36 -5.48
C ASN A 66 14.97 63.37 -4.11
N GLU A 67 15.20 62.24 -3.43
CA GLU A 67 15.20 62.01 -1.97
C GLU A 67 13.85 61.93 -1.22
N GLU A 68 13.55 60.68 -0.85
CA GLU A 68 13.31 60.23 0.54
C GLU A 68 12.35 61.02 1.45
N LEU A 69 11.27 60.37 1.90
CA LEU A 69 10.80 60.50 3.27
C LEU A 69 9.89 59.33 3.70
N ASN A 70 10.03 58.91 4.95
CA ASN A 70 9.18 57.91 5.60
C ASN A 70 7.82 58.51 5.98
N LEU A 71 6.77 57.68 6.02
CA LEU A 71 5.46 58.06 6.57
C LEU A 71 4.95 57.01 7.56
N GLU A 72 5.08 57.34 8.85
CA GLU A 72 4.42 56.61 9.94
C GLU A 72 2.92 56.92 10.02
N ILE A 73 2.20 56.13 10.82
CA ILE A 73 0.74 56.17 10.93
C ILE A 73 0.30 57.23 11.97
N GLY A 74 -0.32 58.31 11.50
CA GLY A 74 -0.99 59.33 12.32
C GLY A 74 -2.46 59.51 11.92
N ASP A 75 -3.36 59.58 12.89
CA ASP A 75 -4.82 59.50 12.68
C ASP A 75 -5.58 60.71 13.28
N LYS A 76 -6.80 60.95 12.75
CA LYS A 76 -7.92 61.79 13.25
C LYS A 76 -8.03 63.29 12.87
N ASN A 77 -9.27 63.60 12.46
CA ASN A 77 -10.06 64.82 12.74
C ASN A 77 -9.85 66.13 11.95
N LEU A 78 -10.47 66.17 10.75
CA LEU A 78 -11.56 67.10 10.39
C LEU A 78 -11.60 68.53 10.98
N LYS A 79 -11.52 69.53 10.09
CA LYS A 79 -12.51 70.64 10.01
C LYS A 79 -12.48 71.34 8.62
N LYS A 80 -13.61 71.95 8.22
CA LYS A 80 -13.86 72.49 6.86
C LYS A 80 -14.15 73.99 6.85
N LYS A 81 -13.58 74.73 5.90
CA LYS A 81 -14.13 75.95 5.26
C LYS A 81 -13.64 76.00 3.79
N LYS A 82 -14.39 75.46 2.83
CA LYS A 82 -15.46 76.12 2.03
C LYS A 82 -14.98 77.33 1.21
N VAL A 83 -14.79 77.10 -0.10
CA VAL A 83 -15.05 78.07 -1.18
C VAL A 83 -16.16 77.45 -2.07
N LYS A 84 -17.00 78.29 -2.71
CA LYS A 84 -18.06 77.84 -3.64
C LYS A 84 -17.62 78.08 -5.09
N GLY A 85 -17.72 77.08 -5.95
CA GLY A 85 -17.56 77.22 -7.41
C GLY A 85 -18.15 76.02 -8.16
N LYS A 86 -19.11 76.27 -9.06
CA LYS A 86 -19.57 75.30 -10.09
C LYS A 86 -18.49 75.24 -11.19
N LYS A 87 -18.21 74.14 -11.92
CA LYS A 87 -19.05 73.01 -12.39
C LYS A 87 -18.26 71.68 -12.34
N ASN A 88 -18.96 70.56 -12.50
CA ASN A 88 -18.40 69.20 -12.50
C ASN A 88 -17.60 68.88 -13.77
N LEU A 89 -16.41 68.28 -13.62
CA LEU A 89 -15.73 67.52 -14.68
C LEU A 89 -14.87 66.35 -14.15
N HIS A 90 -15.34 65.65 -13.12
CA HIS A 90 -14.85 64.30 -12.74
C HIS A 90 -15.32 63.26 -13.77
N THR A 91 -14.92 63.45 -15.03
CA THR A 91 -15.56 62.83 -16.20
C THR A 91 -14.86 61.54 -16.59
N LYS A 92 -15.42 60.40 -16.15
CA LYS A 92 -15.03 59.01 -16.49
C LYS A 92 -13.59 58.59 -16.13
N SER A 93 -12.55 59.30 -16.54
CA SER A 93 -11.13 58.93 -16.40
C SER A 93 -10.74 58.53 -14.97
N GLN A 94 -11.16 59.28 -13.95
CA GLN A 94 -10.88 58.91 -12.55
C GLN A 94 -11.68 57.67 -12.07
N ILE A 95 -12.90 57.47 -12.58
CA ILE A 95 -13.69 56.26 -12.30
C ILE A 95 -13.00 55.04 -12.94
N PHE A 96 -12.45 55.20 -14.15
CA PHE A 96 -11.63 54.18 -14.79
C PHE A 96 -10.30 53.95 -14.05
N LYS A 97 -9.51 54.97 -13.70
CA LYS A 97 -8.28 54.78 -12.90
C LYS A 97 -8.57 54.09 -11.56
N TYR A 98 -9.69 54.41 -10.89
CA TYR A 98 -10.12 53.70 -9.68
C TYR A 98 -10.55 52.25 -9.97
N ALA A 99 -11.34 52.00 -11.02
CA ALA A 99 -11.78 50.66 -11.40
C ALA A 99 -10.61 49.76 -11.83
N TYR A 100 -9.69 50.25 -12.66
CA TYR A 100 -8.47 49.56 -13.02
C TYR A 100 -7.61 49.28 -11.80
N GLY A 101 -7.39 50.26 -10.91
CA GLY A 101 -6.65 50.05 -9.66
C GLY A 101 -7.31 49.05 -8.69
N GLN A 102 -8.62 48.85 -8.76
CA GLN A 102 -9.31 47.78 -8.01
C GLN A 102 -9.23 46.43 -8.74
N ILE A 103 -9.40 46.38 -10.06
CA ILE A 103 -9.24 45.17 -10.87
C ILE A 103 -7.79 44.64 -10.80
N GLU A 104 -6.81 45.54 -10.72
CA GLU A 104 -5.40 45.21 -10.56
C GLU A 104 -5.10 44.70 -9.14
N LYS A 105 -5.71 45.29 -8.11
CA LYS A 105 -5.66 44.73 -6.74
C LYS A 105 -6.37 43.38 -6.63
N GLU A 106 -7.49 43.17 -7.33
CA GLU A 106 -8.13 41.86 -7.42
C GLU A 106 -7.27 40.86 -8.19
N LYS A 107 -6.68 41.23 -9.33
CA LYS A 107 -5.73 40.37 -10.07
C LYS A 107 -4.52 40.02 -9.23
N ALA A 108 -3.89 41.00 -8.57
CA ALA A 108 -2.78 40.78 -7.66
C ALA A 108 -3.19 39.88 -6.48
N MET A 109 -4.40 40.03 -5.92
CA MET A 109 -4.92 39.11 -4.90
C MET A 109 -5.25 37.72 -5.48
N GLN A 110 -5.70 37.60 -6.73
CA GLN A 110 -5.98 36.32 -7.39
C GLN A 110 -4.69 35.58 -7.78
N GLU A 111 -3.64 36.28 -8.23
CA GLU A 111 -2.32 35.71 -8.45
C GLU A 111 -1.63 35.35 -7.14
N LYS A 112 -1.73 36.23 -6.12
CA LYS A 112 -1.25 35.91 -4.77
C LYS A 112 -1.99 34.69 -4.22
N ASN A 113 -3.31 34.57 -4.39
CA ASN A 113 -4.09 33.39 -3.99
C ASN A 113 -3.76 32.13 -4.82
N LYS A 114 -3.50 32.24 -6.13
CA LYS A 114 -2.95 31.13 -6.94
C LYS A 114 -1.57 30.68 -6.44
N ASN A 115 -0.77 31.63 -5.94
CA ASN A 115 0.57 31.39 -5.40
C ASN A 115 0.59 31.15 -3.88
N ILE A 116 -0.57 31.16 -3.17
CA ILE A 116 -0.67 30.54 -1.84
C ILE A 116 -0.52 29.04 -2.06
N THR A 117 0.71 28.55 -1.92
CA THR A 117 0.98 27.12 -1.84
C THR A 117 0.06 26.51 -0.79
N PHE A 118 -0.45 25.30 -1.00
CA PHE A 118 -1.40 24.68 -0.07
C PHE A 118 -0.84 24.59 1.36
N SER A 119 0.46 24.32 1.51
CA SER A 119 1.24 24.45 2.75
C SER A 119 1.14 25.84 3.43
N GLY A 120 1.11 26.93 2.67
CA GLY A 120 0.85 28.29 3.14
C GLY A 120 -0.55 28.46 3.74
N LEU A 121 -1.58 27.95 3.05
CA LEU A 121 -2.95 27.96 3.57
C LEU A 121 -3.08 27.10 4.84
N LEU A 122 -2.41 25.94 4.87
CA LEU A 122 -2.36 25.05 6.03
C LEU A 122 -1.62 25.68 7.22
N SER A 123 -0.57 26.47 7.00
CA SER A 123 0.13 27.19 8.06
C SER A 123 -0.64 28.42 8.58
N LEU A 124 -1.47 29.05 7.74
CA LEU A 124 -2.50 30.01 8.17
C LEU A 124 -3.57 29.36 9.05
N ALA A 125 -4.08 28.18 8.67
CA ALA A 125 -5.00 27.41 9.52
C ALA A 125 -4.35 26.93 10.84
N LYS A 126 -3.05 26.62 10.84
CA LYS A 126 -2.29 26.36 12.09
C LYS A 126 -2.10 27.60 12.97
N ARG A 127 -2.29 28.82 12.45
CA ARG A 127 -2.27 30.07 13.23
C ARG A 127 -3.62 30.44 13.85
N SER A 128 -4.74 29.91 13.36
CA SER A 128 -6.09 30.31 13.79
C SER A 128 -6.62 29.60 15.05
N GLY A 129 -5.73 29.14 15.94
CA GLY A 129 -6.06 28.88 17.35
C GLY A 129 -6.85 27.61 17.69
N GLU A 130 -7.28 26.78 16.73
CA GLU A 130 -7.83 25.46 17.05
C GLU A 130 -6.78 24.57 17.75
N GLU A 131 -7.19 23.84 18.78
CA GLU A 131 -6.31 22.90 19.50
C GLU A 131 -5.93 21.70 18.62
N ILE A 132 -4.86 21.88 17.83
CA ILE A 132 -4.25 20.81 17.04
C ILE A 132 -3.97 19.62 17.97
N ARG A 133 -4.63 18.48 17.72
CA ARG A 133 -4.42 17.22 18.45
C ARG A 133 -2.94 16.83 18.44
N LYS A 134 -2.22 17.17 19.51
CA LYS A 134 -0.81 16.82 19.70
C LYS A 134 -0.68 15.30 19.64
N ARG A 135 0.10 14.80 18.68
CA ARG A 135 0.30 13.35 18.50
C ARG A 135 0.89 12.76 19.78
N PRO A 136 0.40 11.60 20.27
CA PRO A 136 0.95 11.00 21.48
C PRO A 136 2.40 10.60 21.21
N LYS A 137 3.34 11.16 21.97
CA LYS A 137 4.77 10.88 21.79
C LYS A 137 5.10 9.46 22.24
N ILE A 138 5.99 8.80 21.50
CA ILE A 138 6.47 7.45 21.80
C ILE A 138 7.99 7.47 21.93
N GLU A 139 8.48 7.25 23.16
CA GLU A 139 9.83 6.74 23.43
C GLU A 139 9.79 5.21 23.39
N ILE A 140 10.80 4.59 22.76
CA ILE A 140 11.08 3.16 22.97
C ILE A 140 12.46 3.03 23.60
N ALA A 141 12.52 2.40 24.77
CA ALA A 141 13.77 1.89 25.33
C ALA A 141 13.86 0.37 25.13
N PHE A 142 15.04 -0.14 24.86
CA PHE A 142 15.33 -1.57 24.76
C PHE A 142 16.50 -1.93 25.68
N LYS A 143 16.39 -3.04 26.40
CA LYS A 143 17.37 -3.49 27.40
C LYS A 143 17.74 -4.95 27.17
N GLU A 144 19.04 -5.21 27.06
CA GLU A 144 19.65 -6.55 26.94
C GLU A 144 19.04 -7.41 25.82
N LEU A 145 18.54 -6.76 24.76
CA LEU A 145 17.73 -7.40 23.73
C LEU A 145 18.57 -8.38 22.92
N THR A 146 18.21 -9.66 23.03
CA THR A 146 18.98 -10.79 22.52
C THR A 146 18.07 -11.69 21.68
N LEU A 147 18.56 -12.13 20.51
CA LEU A 147 17.80 -12.94 19.56
C LEU A 147 18.52 -14.24 19.23
N THR A 148 17.81 -15.36 19.36
CA THR A 148 18.30 -16.70 19.01
C THR A 148 17.35 -17.40 18.04
N LEU A 149 17.88 -17.99 16.97
CA LEU A 149 17.06 -18.69 15.97
C LEU A 149 16.59 -20.05 16.52
N LYS A 150 15.29 -20.37 16.46
CA LYS A 150 14.73 -21.56 17.15
C LYS A 150 15.31 -22.89 16.67
N GLY A 151 15.66 -23.00 15.39
CA GLY A 151 16.21 -24.24 14.80
C GLY A 151 17.68 -24.48 15.15
N THR A 152 18.56 -23.55 14.76
CA THR A 152 20.03 -23.71 14.90
C THR A 152 20.59 -23.22 16.24
N ARG A 153 19.76 -22.62 17.10
CA ARG A 153 20.14 -21.86 18.31
C ARG A 153 21.12 -20.69 18.07
N LYS A 154 21.51 -20.42 16.81
CA LYS A 154 22.44 -19.34 16.46
C LYS A 154 21.91 -17.99 16.95
N CYS A 155 22.74 -17.28 17.70
CA CYS A 155 22.43 -15.93 18.15
C CYS A 155 22.63 -14.94 16.99
N ILE A 156 21.64 -14.08 16.75
CA ILE A 156 21.62 -13.10 15.64
C ILE A 156 21.90 -11.68 16.17
N MET A 157 21.52 -11.40 17.42
CA MET A 157 21.79 -10.14 18.12
C MET A 157 22.03 -10.41 19.60
N ARG A 158 22.96 -9.70 20.23
CA ARG A 158 23.44 -9.93 21.61
C ARG A 158 23.33 -8.67 22.45
N SER A 159 22.59 -8.74 23.56
CA SER A 159 22.50 -7.72 24.63
C SER A 159 22.23 -6.27 24.19
N VAL A 160 21.56 -6.08 23.04
CA VAL A 160 21.36 -4.75 22.42
C VAL A 160 20.54 -3.85 23.36
N SER A 161 21.11 -2.69 23.72
CA SER A 161 20.56 -1.79 24.75
C SER A 161 20.63 -0.33 24.30
N GLY A 162 19.57 0.45 24.53
CA GLY A 162 19.45 1.82 24.04
C GLY A 162 18.05 2.43 24.13
N LYS A 163 17.86 3.58 23.50
CA LYS A 163 16.64 4.41 23.56
C LYS A 163 16.43 5.21 22.27
N ILE A 164 15.23 5.15 21.70
CA ILE A 164 14.82 6.00 20.57
C ILE A 164 13.83 7.04 21.06
N MET A 165 14.20 8.32 21.02
CA MET A 165 13.43 9.42 21.60
C MET A 165 12.46 10.05 20.58
N PRO A 166 11.26 10.50 21.01
CA PRO A 166 10.28 11.12 20.11
C PRO A 166 10.75 12.48 19.57
N GLY A 167 10.49 12.72 18.28
CA GLY A 167 10.85 13.97 17.58
C GLY A 167 12.27 14.02 17.02
N ARG A 168 12.98 12.88 16.99
CA ARG A 168 14.31 12.70 16.40
C ARG A 168 14.25 11.75 15.22
N ILE A 169 15.22 11.86 14.31
CA ILE A 169 15.51 10.84 13.29
C ILE A 169 16.74 10.03 13.70
N SER A 170 16.55 8.75 13.98
CA SER A 170 17.63 7.81 14.33
C SER A 170 17.92 6.85 13.16
N ALA A 171 19.17 6.83 12.69
CA ALA A 171 19.61 5.92 11.63
C ALA A 171 20.24 4.64 12.21
N VAL A 172 19.85 3.48 11.69
CA VAL A 172 20.44 2.17 11.98
C VAL A 172 21.39 1.80 10.84
N MET A 173 22.68 1.71 11.15
CA MET A 173 23.76 1.45 10.20
C MET A 173 24.65 0.29 10.68
N GLY A 174 25.59 -0.12 9.83
CA GLY A 174 26.49 -1.24 10.06
C GLY A 174 26.67 -2.10 8.81
N PRO A 175 27.61 -3.06 8.82
CA PRO A 175 27.95 -3.90 7.68
C PRO A 175 26.83 -4.85 7.20
N SER A 176 27.11 -5.56 6.11
CA SER A 176 26.23 -6.64 5.65
C SER A 176 26.23 -7.80 6.66
N GLY A 177 25.04 -8.35 6.93
CA GLY A 177 24.86 -9.38 7.97
C GLY A 177 24.85 -8.88 9.43
N ALA A 178 24.96 -7.58 9.70
CA ALA A 178 24.93 -7.00 11.06
C ALA A 178 23.57 -7.07 11.78
N GLY A 179 22.53 -7.66 11.17
CA GLY A 179 21.20 -7.80 11.79
C GLY A 179 20.33 -6.54 11.76
N LYS A 180 20.66 -5.52 10.96
CA LYS A 180 19.94 -4.22 10.85
C LYS A 180 18.41 -4.35 10.75
N THR A 181 17.91 -5.07 9.73
CA THR A 181 16.48 -5.37 9.53
C THR A 181 15.90 -6.27 10.63
N THR A 182 16.71 -7.17 11.20
CA THR A 182 16.32 -8.01 12.35
C THR A 182 16.06 -7.16 13.58
N PHE A 183 16.87 -6.13 13.84
CA PHE A 183 16.69 -5.19 14.95
C PHE A 183 15.36 -4.41 14.82
N LEU A 184 15.05 -3.84 13.65
CA LEU A 184 13.74 -3.20 13.43
C LEU A 184 12.56 -4.18 13.54
N SER A 185 12.76 -5.43 13.11
CA SER A 185 11.75 -6.49 13.24
C SER A 185 11.53 -6.88 14.70
N ALA A 186 12.58 -6.89 15.54
CA ALA A 186 12.48 -7.12 16.98
C ALA A 186 11.73 -5.99 17.66
N LEU A 187 12.15 -4.75 17.38
CA LEU A 187 11.55 -3.53 17.91
C LEU A 187 10.05 -3.44 17.59
N THR A 188 9.63 -3.90 16.41
CA THR A 188 8.20 -3.92 16.02
C THR A 188 7.43 -5.17 16.48
N GLY A 189 8.09 -6.14 17.14
CA GLY A 189 7.47 -7.41 17.53
C GLY A 189 7.03 -8.27 16.34
N LYS A 190 7.72 -8.16 15.20
CA LYS A 190 7.36 -8.84 13.92
C LYS A 190 8.22 -10.08 13.62
N ILE A 191 9.13 -10.47 14.51
CA ILE A 191 10.02 -11.62 14.29
C ILE A 191 9.26 -12.94 14.39
N THR A 192 9.30 -13.71 13.30
CA THR A 192 8.92 -15.13 13.25
C THR A 192 10.15 -16.03 13.40
N GLY A 193 9.99 -17.22 14.00
CA GLY A 193 11.03 -18.26 14.01
C GLY A 193 12.22 -18.07 14.98
N CYS A 194 12.27 -16.99 15.76
CA CYS A 194 13.29 -16.77 16.79
C CYS A 194 12.68 -16.75 18.20
N THR A 195 13.53 -16.94 19.20
CA THR A 195 13.30 -16.60 20.62
C THR A 195 13.95 -15.25 20.92
N MET A 196 13.22 -14.38 21.60
CA MET A 196 13.69 -13.06 22.05
C MET A 196 13.82 -13.07 23.57
N SER A 197 14.94 -12.54 24.06
CA SER A 197 15.20 -12.24 25.47
C SER A 197 15.53 -10.75 25.63
N GLY A 198 15.52 -10.26 26.86
CA GLY A 198 15.57 -8.83 27.19
C GLY A 198 14.17 -8.19 27.23
N MET A 199 14.13 -6.87 27.38
CA MET A 199 12.89 -6.10 27.54
C MET A 199 12.78 -4.96 26.53
N ILE A 200 11.56 -4.68 26.06
CA ILE A 200 11.22 -3.50 25.29
C ILE A 200 10.22 -2.68 26.11
N LEU A 201 10.52 -1.41 26.34
CA LEU A 201 9.74 -0.49 27.15
C LEU A 201 9.18 0.63 26.28
N VAL A 202 7.86 0.78 26.22
CA VAL A 202 7.16 1.87 25.52
C VAL A 202 6.81 2.93 26.56
N ASN A 203 7.30 4.17 26.38
CA ASN A 203 7.13 5.26 27.35
C ASN A 203 7.45 4.83 28.81
N GLY A 204 8.50 4.02 28.98
CA GLY A 204 8.96 3.49 30.27
C GLY A 204 8.26 2.22 30.77
N LYS A 205 7.18 1.76 30.13
CA LYS A 205 6.42 0.57 30.57
C LYS A 205 6.72 -0.67 29.72
N ASN A 206 6.71 -1.85 30.34
CA ASN A 206 6.86 -3.15 29.65
C ASN A 206 5.54 -3.55 28.95
N GLU A 207 5.21 -2.86 27.87
CA GLU A 207 4.00 -3.06 27.05
C GLU A 207 4.38 -3.47 25.62
N SER A 208 3.68 -4.46 25.05
CA SER A 208 4.01 -4.93 23.70
C SER A 208 3.66 -3.90 22.62
N ILE A 209 4.60 -3.60 21.71
CA ILE A 209 4.43 -2.64 20.62
C ILE A 209 3.30 -3.02 19.64
N HIS A 210 2.90 -4.30 19.61
CA HIS A 210 1.71 -4.76 18.90
C HIS A 210 0.41 -4.10 19.41
N SER A 211 0.36 -3.70 20.68
CA SER A 211 -0.74 -2.94 21.31
C SER A 211 -0.87 -1.52 20.74
N TYR A 212 0.17 -1.03 20.05
CA TYR A 212 0.27 0.31 19.46
C TYR A 212 0.21 0.33 17.92
N LYS A 213 -0.03 -0.82 17.27
CA LYS A 213 -0.01 -1.02 15.80
C LYS A 213 -0.85 -0.07 14.93
N LYS A 214 -1.76 0.70 15.52
CA LYS A 214 -2.58 1.73 14.85
C LYS A 214 -1.92 3.12 14.78
N ILE A 215 -0.85 3.34 15.55
CA ILE A 215 -0.05 4.59 15.57
C ILE A 215 1.43 4.34 15.28
N VAL A 216 1.82 3.07 15.06
CA VAL A 216 3.15 2.66 14.59
C VAL A 216 3.09 2.37 13.09
N GLY A 217 3.74 3.21 12.28
CA GLY A 217 3.96 2.95 10.86
C GLY A 217 5.17 2.06 10.65
N PHE A 218 5.08 1.11 9.73
CA PHE A 218 6.20 0.24 9.35
C PHE A 218 6.28 0.10 7.84
N VAL A 219 7.39 0.57 7.27
CA VAL A 219 7.71 0.45 5.84
C VAL A 219 8.72 -0.69 5.68
N PRO A 220 8.34 -1.85 5.11
CA PRO A 220 9.27 -2.94 4.82
C PRO A 220 10.20 -2.58 3.64
N GLN A 221 11.31 -3.31 3.52
CA GLN A 221 12.24 -3.21 2.40
C GLN A 221 11.52 -3.37 1.04
N ASP A 222 10.61 -4.35 0.95
CA ASP A 222 9.77 -4.63 -0.21
C ASP A 222 8.67 -3.58 -0.48
N ASP A 223 8.53 -3.16 -1.74
CA ASP A 223 7.46 -2.26 -2.19
C ASP A 223 6.12 -2.99 -2.38
N ILE A 224 5.49 -3.36 -1.26
CA ILE A 224 4.17 -4.00 -1.17
C ILE A 224 3.05 -2.94 -1.31
N VAL A 225 2.59 -2.72 -2.54
CA VAL A 225 1.58 -1.71 -2.92
C VAL A 225 0.61 -2.26 -3.98
N HIS A 226 -0.58 -1.65 -4.15
CA HIS A 226 -1.57 -2.11 -5.14
C HIS A 226 -1.28 -1.50 -6.52
N GLY A 227 -0.80 -2.31 -7.46
CA GLY A 227 -0.34 -1.87 -8.79
C GLY A 227 -1.43 -1.34 -9.71
N ASP A 228 -2.63 -1.93 -9.67
CA ASP A 228 -3.75 -1.57 -10.55
C ASP A 228 -4.53 -0.32 -10.10
N LEU A 229 -4.13 0.26 -8.97
CA LEU A 229 -4.64 1.53 -8.42
C LEU A 229 -3.68 2.68 -8.73
N THR A 230 -4.19 3.91 -8.74
CA THR A 230 -3.36 5.12 -8.86
C THR A 230 -2.61 5.41 -7.55
N VAL A 231 -1.66 6.35 -7.59
CA VAL A 231 -0.98 6.84 -6.37
C VAL A 231 -1.98 7.47 -5.41
N GLU A 232 -2.88 8.34 -5.88
CA GLU A 232 -3.93 8.91 -5.02
C GLU A 232 -4.85 7.82 -4.45
N GLU A 233 -5.31 6.86 -5.26
CA GLU A 233 -6.23 5.81 -4.80
C GLU A 233 -5.62 4.93 -3.69
N ASN A 234 -4.32 4.59 -3.79
CA ASN A 234 -3.59 3.88 -2.74
C ASN A 234 -3.58 4.67 -1.42
N LEU A 235 -3.14 5.94 -1.47
CA LEU A 235 -3.05 6.82 -0.30
C LEU A 235 -4.43 7.10 0.31
N ARG A 236 -5.44 7.37 -0.54
CA ARG A 236 -6.82 7.67 -0.17
C ARG A 236 -7.53 6.46 0.42
N PHE A 237 -7.20 5.25 -0.01
CA PHE A 237 -7.67 4.02 0.62
C PHE A 237 -7.10 3.87 2.05
N SER A 238 -5.78 4.05 2.22
CA SER A 238 -5.14 4.03 3.56
C SER A 238 -5.79 5.06 4.51
N ALA A 239 -5.94 6.31 4.05
CA ALA A 239 -6.62 7.39 4.79
C ALA A 239 -8.08 7.07 5.14
N ARG A 240 -8.83 6.44 4.22
CA ARG A 240 -10.23 6.06 4.47
C ARG A 240 -10.34 4.99 5.56
N CYS A 241 -9.47 3.98 5.54
CA CYS A 241 -9.53 2.83 6.45
C CYS A 241 -8.90 3.05 7.83
N ARG A 242 -7.90 3.94 7.97
CA ARG A 242 -7.16 4.17 9.24
C ARG A 242 -7.63 5.40 10.05
N TYR A 243 -8.33 6.37 9.45
CA TYR A 243 -8.97 7.47 10.20
C TYR A 243 -10.47 7.27 10.41
N GLN A 244 -10.93 7.36 11.66
CA GLN A 244 -12.32 7.59 11.97
C GLN A 244 -12.62 9.10 11.97
N MET A 245 -13.66 9.51 11.24
CA MET A 245 -14.23 10.85 11.35
C MET A 245 -15.11 10.88 12.62
N HIS A 246 -15.01 11.92 13.45
CA HIS A 246 -15.93 12.06 14.58
C HIS A 246 -17.36 12.33 14.08
N PRO A 247 -18.40 11.66 14.61
CA PRO A 247 -19.78 11.92 14.21
C PRO A 247 -20.21 13.37 14.52
N TYR A 248 -19.72 13.95 15.61
CA TYR A 248 -20.03 15.33 16.01
C TYR A 248 -19.50 16.38 15.02
N PHE A 249 -18.28 16.24 14.50
CA PHE A 249 -17.77 17.17 13.47
C PHE A 249 -18.59 17.09 12.18
N ARG A 250 -19.04 15.88 11.78
CA ARG A 250 -19.96 15.72 10.65
C ARG A 250 -21.29 16.44 10.88
N LEU A 251 -21.85 16.37 12.09
CA LEU A 251 -23.10 17.05 12.43
C LEU A 251 -22.91 18.57 12.49
N TYR A 252 -21.85 19.05 13.14
CA TYR A 252 -21.54 20.47 13.28
C TYR A 252 -21.29 21.15 11.92
N VAL A 253 -20.50 20.51 11.04
CA VAL A 253 -20.28 21.01 9.67
C VAL A 253 -21.56 20.97 8.82
N LEU A 254 -22.43 19.95 8.98
CA LEU A 254 -23.73 19.94 8.31
C LEU A 254 -24.68 21.04 8.81
N ILE A 255 -24.65 21.35 10.11
CA ILE A 255 -25.42 22.47 10.68
C ILE A 255 -24.88 23.81 10.17
N LEU A 256 -23.55 24.03 10.20
CA LEU A 256 -22.93 25.25 9.67
C LEU A 256 -23.24 25.45 8.17
N LEU A 257 -23.19 24.38 7.38
CA LEU A 257 -23.54 24.40 5.95
C LEU A 257 -25.05 24.56 5.70
N SER A 258 -25.92 24.21 6.65
CA SER A 258 -27.36 24.50 6.57
C SER A 258 -27.70 25.97 6.83
N LEU A 259 -26.80 26.71 7.50
CA LEU A 259 -26.92 28.13 7.82
C LEU A 259 -26.24 29.05 6.78
N LEU A 260 -25.61 28.50 5.74
CA LEU A 260 -24.87 29.24 4.72
C LEU A 260 -25.50 29.09 3.32
N ASN A 261 -25.34 30.16 2.52
CA ASN A 261 -26.17 30.43 1.35
C ASN A 261 -26.25 29.29 0.29
N PRO A 262 -27.42 29.12 -0.37
CA PRO A 262 -27.70 27.98 -1.26
C PRO A 262 -26.83 27.91 -2.53
N ILE A 263 -26.04 28.94 -2.84
CA ILE A 263 -25.04 28.94 -3.91
C ILE A 263 -23.89 27.96 -3.57
N ILE A 264 -23.40 27.97 -2.33
CA ILE A 264 -22.32 27.08 -1.86
C ILE A 264 -22.80 25.63 -1.89
N ARG A 265 -24.07 25.38 -1.56
CA ARG A 265 -24.72 24.06 -1.59
C ARG A 265 -24.64 23.37 -2.96
N ARG A 266 -24.60 24.09 -4.08
CA ARG A 266 -24.41 23.50 -5.42
C ARG A 266 -22.95 23.15 -5.72
N LEU A 267 -21.98 23.90 -5.19
CA LEU A 267 -20.56 23.62 -5.37
C LEU A 267 -20.03 22.54 -4.39
N SER A 268 -20.75 22.29 -3.30
CA SER A 268 -20.31 21.40 -2.21
C SER A 268 -20.96 19.99 -2.24
N ALA A 269 -21.88 19.72 -3.16
CA ALA A 269 -22.60 18.43 -3.22
C ALA A 269 -21.66 17.22 -3.41
N ASP A 270 -20.59 17.38 -4.18
CA ASP A 270 -19.57 16.34 -4.43
C ASP A 270 -18.36 16.39 -3.47
N LEU A 271 -18.33 17.32 -2.50
CA LEU A 271 -17.12 17.62 -1.74
C LEU A 271 -16.74 16.51 -0.72
N PRO A 272 -15.62 15.80 -0.90
CA PRO A 272 -15.36 14.59 -0.12
C PRO A 272 -14.46 14.87 1.10
N LYS A 273 -15.07 15.07 2.28
CA LYS A 273 -14.39 14.95 3.60
C LYS A 273 -13.07 15.75 3.68
N GLN A 274 -13.16 17.08 3.62
CA GLN A 274 -12.06 18.02 3.40
C GLN A 274 -10.73 17.60 4.06
N ASP A 275 -10.67 17.49 5.39
CA ASP A 275 -9.47 17.13 6.17
C ASP A 275 -8.74 15.87 5.66
N LYS A 276 -9.46 14.87 5.17
CA LYS A 276 -8.84 13.66 4.58
C LYS A 276 -8.18 13.92 3.23
N VAL A 277 -8.68 14.86 2.45
CA VAL A 277 -8.03 15.32 1.22
C VAL A 277 -6.80 16.15 1.59
N LEU A 278 -6.92 17.08 2.54
CA LEU A 278 -5.81 17.93 3.00
C LEU A 278 -4.57 17.11 3.41
N ILE A 279 -4.76 16.01 4.15
CA ILE A 279 -3.68 15.10 4.56
C ILE A 279 -3.05 14.37 3.37
N ILE A 280 -3.85 13.96 2.37
CA ILE A 280 -3.34 13.31 1.16
C ILE A 280 -2.52 14.29 0.33
N GLU A 281 -3.02 15.51 0.09
CA GLU A 281 -2.28 16.56 -0.60
C GLU A 281 -0.95 16.87 0.10
N ARG A 282 -0.97 17.03 1.43
CA ARG A 282 0.24 17.27 2.25
C ARG A 282 1.32 16.21 2.02
N VAL A 283 0.94 14.93 1.96
CA VAL A 283 1.88 13.82 1.76
C VAL A 283 2.35 13.71 0.30
N ILE A 284 1.46 13.95 -0.68
CA ILE A 284 1.84 13.96 -2.11
C ILE A 284 2.79 15.14 -2.41
N GLU A 285 2.54 16.32 -1.83
CA GLU A 285 3.42 17.49 -1.90
C GLU A 285 4.77 17.21 -1.23
N ALA A 286 4.77 16.77 0.04
CA ALA A 286 6.01 16.53 0.80
C ALA A 286 6.93 15.47 0.17
N LEU A 287 6.37 14.44 -0.47
CA LEU A 287 7.14 13.39 -1.13
C LEU A 287 7.48 13.70 -2.60
N GLY A 288 7.01 14.82 -3.16
CA GLY A 288 7.23 15.18 -4.57
C GLY A 288 6.56 14.20 -5.55
N LEU A 289 5.34 13.74 -5.23
CA LEU A 289 4.58 12.76 -6.01
C LEU A 289 3.52 13.39 -6.95
N GLN A 290 3.39 14.73 -6.95
CA GLN A 290 2.32 15.44 -7.67
C GLN A 290 2.21 15.03 -9.16
N GLY A 291 3.33 14.98 -9.89
CA GLY A 291 3.36 14.60 -11.31
C GLY A 291 3.02 13.14 -11.61
N VAL A 292 2.80 12.29 -10.60
CA VAL A 292 2.39 10.88 -10.76
C VAL A 292 1.14 10.50 -9.95
N ARG A 293 0.41 11.49 -9.41
CA ARG A 293 -0.83 11.34 -8.62
C ARG A 293 -1.82 10.33 -9.21
N ASP A 294 -2.18 10.53 -10.47
CA ASP A 294 -3.20 9.75 -11.19
C ASP A 294 -2.60 8.62 -12.04
N SER A 295 -1.28 8.50 -12.06
CA SER A 295 -0.58 7.37 -12.68
C SER A 295 -0.84 6.10 -11.89
N LYS A 296 -1.08 4.99 -12.60
CA LYS A 296 -1.15 3.66 -12.00
C LYS A 296 0.23 3.26 -11.49
N VAL A 297 0.29 2.67 -10.30
CA VAL A 297 1.54 2.26 -9.68
C VAL A 297 2.25 1.17 -10.51
N GLY A 298 1.47 0.28 -11.14
CA GLY A 298 1.96 -0.79 -11.99
C GLY A 298 2.28 -2.07 -11.24
N THR A 299 2.36 -3.17 -11.99
CA THR A 299 2.76 -4.51 -11.51
C THR A 299 4.03 -4.94 -12.25
N VAL A 300 4.61 -6.08 -11.88
CA VAL A 300 5.77 -6.65 -12.59
C VAL A 300 5.46 -6.92 -14.08
N GLN A 301 4.19 -7.16 -14.42
CA GLN A 301 3.72 -7.36 -15.80
C GLN A 301 3.24 -6.07 -16.49
N LYS A 302 2.65 -5.14 -15.73
CA LYS A 302 2.06 -3.89 -16.25
C LYS A 302 2.92 -2.69 -15.80
N ARG A 303 3.81 -2.19 -16.66
CA ARG A 303 4.67 -1.01 -16.36
C ARG A 303 3.85 0.18 -15.83
N GLY A 304 4.34 0.81 -14.76
CA GLY A 304 3.75 1.99 -14.12
C GLY A 304 4.80 3.03 -13.75
N ILE A 305 4.75 3.53 -12.52
CA ILE A 305 5.70 4.53 -11.98
C ILE A 305 7.12 3.94 -11.78
N SER A 306 8.13 4.80 -11.59
CA SER A 306 9.52 4.35 -11.36
C SER A 306 9.72 3.72 -9.97
N GLY A 307 10.80 2.96 -9.79
CA GLY A 307 11.15 2.34 -8.50
C GLY A 307 11.23 3.35 -7.35
N GLY A 308 12.03 4.41 -7.49
CA GLY A 308 12.12 5.49 -6.49
C GLY A 308 10.83 6.29 -6.28
N GLN A 309 9.90 6.30 -7.25
CA GLN A 309 8.54 6.82 -7.03
C GLN A 309 7.71 5.83 -6.21
N LYS A 310 7.75 4.54 -6.56
CA LYS A 310 7.06 3.44 -5.85
C LYS A 310 7.49 3.34 -4.38
N LYS A 311 8.79 3.44 -4.09
CA LYS A 311 9.36 3.48 -2.74
C LYS A 311 8.87 4.70 -1.94
N ARG A 312 8.76 5.88 -2.56
CA ARG A 312 8.13 7.05 -1.92
C ARG A 312 6.63 6.84 -1.67
N VAL A 313 5.88 6.21 -2.57
CA VAL A 313 4.47 5.84 -2.34
C VAL A 313 4.33 4.82 -1.19
N ASN A 314 5.26 3.86 -1.09
CA ASN A 314 5.34 2.88 -0.01
C ASN A 314 5.51 3.56 1.37
N VAL A 315 6.36 4.58 1.47
CA VAL A 315 6.47 5.44 2.66
C VAL A 315 5.20 6.27 2.89
N GLY A 316 4.66 6.88 1.82
CA GLY A 316 3.45 7.72 1.87
C GLY A 316 2.22 6.99 2.45
N LEU A 317 2.07 5.69 2.17
CA LEU A 317 0.99 4.86 2.73
C LEU A 317 0.98 4.79 4.27
N GLU A 318 2.15 4.88 4.90
CA GLU A 318 2.30 4.91 6.36
C GLU A 318 2.37 6.35 6.90
N MET A 319 2.96 7.31 6.17
CA MET A 319 2.91 8.74 6.55
C MET A 319 1.47 9.28 6.59
N VAL A 320 0.64 8.92 5.60
CA VAL A 320 -0.76 9.37 5.49
C VAL A 320 -1.55 9.11 6.78
N MET A 321 -1.25 8.04 7.53
CA MET A 321 -1.98 7.77 8.76
C MET A 321 -1.56 8.62 9.95
N GLU A 322 -0.62 9.55 9.83
CA GLU A 322 -0.06 10.32 10.96
C GLU A 322 0.39 9.38 12.10
N PRO A 323 1.48 8.63 11.89
CA PRO A 323 2.06 7.79 12.92
C PRO A 323 2.67 8.64 14.05
N SER A 324 2.73 8.08 15.25
CA SER A 324 3.55 8.59 16.36
C SER A 324 4.98 8.02 16.33
N LEU A 325 5.14 6.84 15.72
CA LEU A 325 6.39 6.16 15.48
C LEU A 325 6.39 5.65 14.05
N LEU A 326 7.40 5.99 13.26
CA LEU A 326 7.57 5.54 11.89
C LEU A 326 8.91 4.80 11.76
N ILE A 327 8.82 3.50 11.48
CA ILE A 327 9.97 2.62 11.29
C ILE A 327 10.10 2.29 9.80
N LEU A 328 11.28 2.51 9.22
CA LEU A 328 11.53 2.30 7.79
C LEU A 328 12.75 1.40 7.54
N ASP A 329 12.56 0.36 6.74
CA ASP A 329 13.60 -0.60 6.38
C ASP A 329 14.14 -0.25 4.98
N GLU A 330 15.35 0.31 4.93
CA GLU A 330 16.02 0.84 3.74
C GLU A 330 15.15 1.76 2.84
N PRO A 331 14.60 2.89 3.34
CA PRO A 331 13.72 3.75 2.56
C PRO A 331 14.40 4.47 1.39
N THR A 332 15.74 4.55 1.38
CA THR A 332 16.55 5.19 0.35
C THR A 332 17.09 4.24 -0.72
N SER A 333 16.93 2.91 -0.57
CA SER A 333 17.45 1.97 -1.57
C SER A 333 16.68 2.09 -2.90
N GLY A 334 17.43 2.22 -4.00
CA GLY A 334 16.86 2.44 -5.34
C GLY A 334 16.37 3.87 -5.62
N LEU A 335 16.69 4.85 -4.77
CA LEU A 335 16.50 6.29 -5.05
C LEU A 335 17.83 6.93 -5.48
N ASP A 336 17.73 8.00 -6.27
CA ASP A 336 18.83 8.94 -6.47
C ASP A 336 19.06 9.80 -5.20
N SER A 337 20.21 10.50 -5.14
CA SER A 337 20.58 11.33 -4.00
C SER A 337 19.63 12.52 -3.77
N SER A 338 19.03 13.09 -4.82
CA SER A 338 18.10 14.21 -4.71
C SER A 338 16.72 13.76 -4.18
N SER A 339 16.18 12.65 -4.68
CA SER A 339 14.94 12.05 -4.16
C SER A 339 15.13 11.55 -2.73
N SER A 340 16.30 11.00 -2.39
CA SER A 340 16.63 10.58 -1.03
C SER A 340 16.68 11.77 -0.06
N SER A 341 17.27 12.89 -0.48
CA SER A 341 17.30 14.14 0.30
C SER A 341 15.89 14.72 0.48
N LEU A 342 15.05 14.70 -0.57
CA LEU A 342 13.64 15.12 -0.47
C LEU A 342 12.85 14.23 0.50
N LEU A 343 13.05 12.91 0.46
CA LEU A 343 12.42 11.96 1.38
C LEU A 343 12.84 12.22 2.83
N LEU A 344 14.14 12.44 3.10
CA LEU A 344 14.61 12.77 4.44
C LEU A 344 14.07 14.12 4.93
N ARG A 345 13.96 15.12 4.05
CA ARG A 345 13.33 16.42 4.37
C ARG A 345 11.84 16.27 4.71
N ALA A 346 11.11 15.37 4.04
CA ALA A 346 9.72 15.06 4.39
C ALA A 346 9.62 14.39 5.77
N LEU A 347 10.48 13.40 6.04
CA LEU A 347 10.55 12.73 7.35
C LEU A 347 10.97 13.68 8.48
N ARG A 348 11.84 14.65 8.21
CA ARG A 348 12.24 15.71 9.16
C ARG A 348 11.07 16.62 9.53
N ARG A 349 10.18 16.95 8.58
CA ARG A 349 8.95 17.72 8.87
C ARG A 349 8.02 16.95 9.81
N GLU A 350 7.80 15.66 9.58
CA GLU A 350 6.98 14.84 10.49
C GLU A 350 7.67 14.64 11.86
N ALA A 351 8.99 14.49 11.92
CA ALA A 351 9.74 14.43 13.19
C ALA A 351 9.57 15.72 14.02
N LEU A 352 9.61 16.90 13.38
CA LEU A 352 9.34 18.18 14.06
C LEU A 352 7.90 18.30 14.59
N GLU A 353 6.93 17.55 14.05
CA GLU A 353 5.58 17.42 14.61
C GLU A 353 5.50 16.42 15.80
N GLY A 354 6.65 15.90 16.25
CA GLY A 354 6.79 15.03 17.43
C GLY A 354 6.82 13.53 17.13
N VAL A 355 6.89 13.15 15.85
CA VAL A 355 6.99 11.74 15.43
C VAL A 355 8.39 11.19 15.74
N ASN A 356 8.44 9.98 16.28
CA ASN A 356 9.69 9.21 16.40
C ASN A 356 9.99 8.54 15.05
N VAL A 357 11.15 8.82 14.43
CA VAL A 357 11.50 8.23 13.13
C VAL A 357 12.78 7.39 13.27
N SER A 358 12.69 6.10 13.00
CA SER A 358 13.84 5.19 12.97
C SER A 358 13.95 4.53 11.61
N MET A 359 15.14 4.53 10.99
CA MET A 359 15.32 3.88 9.69
C MET A 359 16.65 3.14 9.54
N VAL A 360 16.63 1.98 8.89
CA VAL A 360 17.85 1.31 8.40
C VAL A 360 18.34 2.01 7.15
N VAL A 361 19.64 2.28 7.07
CA VAL A 361 20.27 2.93 5.91
C VAL A 361 21.51 2.16 5.48
N HIS A 362 21.65 1.95 4.17
CA HIS A 362 22.83 1.38 3.53
C HIS A 362 23.60 2.51 2.85
N GLN A 363 24.90 2.66 3.15
CA GLN A 363 25.85 3.60 2.51
C GLN A 363 25.26 5.00 2.20
N PRO A 364 24.87 5.78 3.23
CA PRO A 364 24.34 7.13 3.03
C PRO A 364 25.44 8.10 2.60
N SER A 365 25.14 8.96 1.62
CA SER A 365 25.99 10.11 1.33
C SER A 365 26.15 11.01 2.57
N TYR A 366 27.30 11.67 2.68
CA TYR A 366 27.62 12.63 3.76
C TYR A 366 26.51 13.67 4.02
N SER A 367 25.84 14.11 2.95
CA SER A 367 24.70 15.03 2.96
C SER A 367 23.41 14.44 3.57
N LEU A 368 23.20 13.12 3.48
CA LEU A 368 22.14 12.41 4.20
C LEU A 368 22.56 12.14 5.66
N TYR A 369 23.82 11.72 5.87
CA TYR A 369 24.38 11.46 7.19
C TYR A 369 24.20 12.65 8.16
N LYS A 370 24.55 13.86 7.71
CA LYS A 370 24.41 15.11 8.48
C LYS A 370 22.95 15.54 8.80
N MET A 371 21.93 14.86 8.27
CA MET A 371 20.52 15.16 8.55
C MET A 371 19.87 14.27 9.63
N PHE A 372 20.57 13.22 10.08
CA PHE A 372 20.14 12.38 11.20
C PHE A 372 20.47 13.04 12.55
N ASP A 373 19.65 12.77 13.57
CA ASP A 373 19.89 13.23 14.94
C ASP A 373 20.72 12.22 15.74
N ASP A 374 20.41 10.92 15.58
CA ASP A 374 21.08 9.81 16.26
C ASP A 374 21.56 8.73 15.28
N LEU A 375 22.61 8.01 15.69
CA LEU A 375 23.16 6.85 15.02
C LEU A 375 23.11 5.63 15.95
N ILE A 376 22.59 4.51 15.44
CA ILE A 376 22.69 3.16 15.99
C ILE A 376 23.62 2.38 15.06
N LEU A 377 24.85 2.12 15.48
CA LEU A 377 25.83 1.35 14.71
C LEU A 377 25.92 -0.07 15.26
N LEU A 378 25.67 -1.07 14.41
CA LEU A 378 25.68 -2.49 14.76
C LEU A 378 26.85 -3.21 14.06
N ALA A 379 27.57 -4.08 14.76
CA ALA A 379 28.59 -4.96 14.21
C ALA A 379 28.01 -6.28 13.65
N LYS A 380 28.83 -7.04 12.91
CA LYS A 380 28.55 -8.44 12.55
C LYS A 380 28.23 -9.24 13.83
N GLY A 381 27.14 -10.01 13.83
CA GLY A 381 26.62 -10.68 15.04
C GLY A 381 25.61 -9.86 15.86
N GLY A 382 25.23 -8.66 15.41
CA GLY A 382 24.13 -7.88 15.99
C GLY A 382 24.43 -7.34 17.38
N ILE A 383 25.61 -6.74 17.54
CA ILE A 383 26.10 -6.14 18.79
C ILE A 383 26.27 -4.64 18.56
N THR A 384 25.91 -3.81 19.53
CA THR A 384 26.01 -2.34 19.39
C THR A 384 27.46 -1.87 19.55
N VAL A 385 27.93 -1.06 18.59
CA VAL A 385 29.25 -0.40 18.58
C VAL A 385 29.13 1.05 19.02
N TYR A 386 28.01 1.69 18.67
CA TYR A 386 27.70 3.06 19.07
C TYR A 386 26.17 3.25 19.10
N HIS A 387 25.68 3.98 20.09
CA HIS A 387 24.31 4.47 20.12
C HIS A 387 24.26 5.85 20.78
N GLY A 388 24.06 6.89 19.96
CA GLY A 388 24.10 8.28 20.43
C GLY A 388 23.89 9.31 19.32
N PRO A 389 24.00 10.61 19.64
CA PRO A 389 23.78 11.69 18.69
C PRO A 389 24.90 11.75 17.63
N VAL A 390 24.55 11.97 16.36
CA VAL A 390 25.49 11.95 15.22
C VAL A 390 26.72 12.84 15.43
N LYS A 391 26.54 14.02 16.05
CA LYS A 391 27.62 14.98 16.33
C LYS A 391 28.73 14.44 17.25
N LYS A 392 28.45 13.40 18.04
CA LYS A 392 29.40 12.79 19.00
C LYS A 392 30.03 11.50 18.49
N VAL A 393 29.78 11.13 17.23
CA VAL A 393 30.37 9.93 16.61
C VAL A 393 31.87 10.14 16.45
N GLU A 394 32.27 11.26 15.85
CA GLU A 394 33.68 11.61 15.61
C GLU A 394 34.44 11.82 16.95
N GLU A 395 33.82 12.48 17.95
CA GLU A 395 34.35 12.57 19.33
C GLU A 395 34.65 11.19 19.95
N TYR A 396 33.70 10.24 19.86
CA TYR A 396 33.80 8.92 20.47
C TYR A 396 34.86 8.04 19.80
N PHE A 397 34.90 8.01 18.46
CA PHE A 397 35.89 7.20 17.74
C PHE A 397 37.31 7.78 17.86
N ALA A 398 37.47 9.10 17.87
CA ALA A 398 38.76 9.73 18.18
C ALA A 398 39.24 9.37 19.60
N GLY A 399 38.33 9.33 20.59
CA GLY A 399 38.61 8.86 21.96
C GLY A 399 38.99 7.38 22.07
N LEU A 400 38.77 6.58 21.02
CA LEU A 400 39.25 5.20 20.89
C LEU A 400 40.55 5.10 20.07
N GLY A 401 41.15 6.20 19.61
CA GLY A 401 42.30 6.15 18.70
C GLY A 401 41.94 5.81 17.25
N ILE A 402 40.69 6.02 16.85
CA ILE A 402 40.20 5.89 15.46
C ILE A 402 39.97 7.30 14.93
N THR A 403 41.03 7.88 14.36
CA THR A 403 41.00 9.14 13.61
C THR A 403 40.29 8.95 12.27
N ILE A 404 39.29 9.78 11.99
CA ILE A 404 38.52 9.72 10.74
C ILE A 404 39.03 10.83 9.80
N PRO A 405 39.53 10.52 8.58
CA PRO A 405 40.08 11.54 7.68
C PRO A 405 39.01 12.47 7.11
N ASP A 406 39.27 13.79 7.11
CA ASP A 406 38.31 14.84 6.72
C ASP A 406 37.67 14.68 5.33
N TYR A 407 38.37 14.02 4.41
CA TYR A 407 37.96 13.83 3.02
C TYR A 407 37.22 12.50 2.76
N VAL A 408 36.99 11.69 3.79
CA VAL A 408 36.31 10.39 3.70
C VAL A 408 34.90 10.49 4.33
N ASN A 409 33.93 9.78 3.76
CA ASN A 409 32.56 9.77 4.29
C ASN A 409 32.51 9.01 5.64
N THR A 410 32.36 9.73 6.76
CA THR A 410 32.31 9.18 8.14
C THR A 410 31.57 7.83 8.28
N PRO A 411 30.31 7.66 7.80
CA PRO A 411 29.58 6.39 7.93
C PRO A 411 30.17 5.23 7.11
N ASP A 412 30.81 5.49 5.97
CA ASP A 412 31.39 4.42 5.13
C ASP A 412 32.72 3.94 5.75
N TYR A 413 33.59 4.86 6.18
CA TYR A 413 34.83 4.53 6.91
C TYR A 413 34.55 3.69 8.17
N LEU A 414 33.51 4.04 8.93
CA LEU A 414 33.09 3.25 10.11
C LEU A 414 32.51 1.88 9.75
N ILE A 415 31.98 1.69 8.54
CA ILE A 415 31.57 0.36 8.05
C ILE A 415 32.80 -0.44 7.62
N ASP A 416 33.75 0.16 6.91
CA ASP A 416 34.99 -0.51 6.46
C ASP A 416 35.84 -1.00 7.64
N VAL A 417 35.95 -0.21 8.72
CA VAL A 417 36.59 -0.61 9.99
C VAL A 417 35.85 -1.79 10.63
N LEU A 418 34.51 -1.81 10.59
CA LEU A 418 33.69 -2.91 11.13
C LEU A 418 33.63 -4.15 10.21
N GLU A 419 33.98 -4.01 8.94
CA GLU A 419 34.19 -5.14 8.03
C GLU A 419 35.59 -5.74 8.19
N GLY A 420 36.56 -4.95 8.69
CA GLY A 420 37.98 -5.31 8.82
C GLY A 420 38.82 -4.98 7.58
N ILE A 421 38.30 -4.12 6.69
CA ILE A 421 38.94 -3.72 5.43
C ILE A 421 40.00 -2.66 5.70
N THR A 422 39.63 -1.61 6.43
CA THR A 422 40.55 -0.61 6.95
C THR A 422 40.98 -1.00 8.37
N LYS A 423 42.28 -1.18 8.59
CA LYS A 423 42.84 -1.24 9.94
C LYS A 423 42.99 0.19 10.47
N PRO A 424 42.51 0.50 11.69
CA PRO A 424 42.84 1.76 12.34
C PRO A 424 44.33 1.80 12.71
N GLU A 425 44.86 3.00 12.97
CA GLU A 425 46.26 3.18 13.38
C GLU A 425 46.52 2.73 14.83
N GLY A 426 45.47 2.69 15.67
CA GLY A 426 45.51 2.08 17.00
C GLY A 426 45.37 0.56 16.96
N ASP A 427 45.99 -0.12 17.94
CA ASP A 427 46.09 -1.58 18.06
C ASP A 427 44.76 -2.26 18.53
N ILE A 428 43.65 -1.90 17.87
CA ILE A 428 42.29 -2.27 18.28
C ILE A 428 41.63 -3.08 17.17
N THR A 429 41.41 -4.36 17.44
CA THR A 429 40.69 -5.24 16.51
C THR A 429 39.20 -4.88 16.47
N ALA A 430 38.59 -4.89 15.28
CA ALA A 430 37.18 -4.53 15.06
C ALA A 430 36.18 -5.30 15.97
N GLN A 431 36.55 -6.49 16.44
CA GLN A 431 35.77 -7.31 17.38
C GLN A 431 35.75 -6.77 18.82
N GLN A 432 36.73 -5.96 19.22
CA GLN A 432 36.81 -5.32 20.54
C GLN A 432 35.92 -4.07 20.64
N LEU A 433 35.59 -3.42 19.51
CA LEU A 433 34.81 -2.17 19.51
C LEU A 433 33.41 -2.27 20.17
N PRO A 434 32.61 -3.33 19.95
CA PRO A 434 31.37 -3.54 20.71
C PRO A 434 31.61 -3.71 22.21
N VAL A 435 32.70 -4.39 22.61
CA VAL A 435 33.03 -4.63 24.03
C VAL A 435 33.40 -3.30 24.71
N LYS A 436 34.22 -2.47 24.07
CA LYS A 436 34.56 -1.12 24.56
C LYS A 436 33.31 -0.22 24.68
N TRP A 437 32.34 -0.32 23.77
CA TRP A 437 31.04 0.36 23.91
C TRP A 437 30.22 -0.13 25.11
N MET A 438 30.23 -1.45 25.38
CA MET A 438 29.54 -2.00 26.55
C MET A 438 30.17 -1.51 27.86
N LEU A 439 31.50 -1.55 27.96
CA LEU A 439 32.26 -1.06 29.12
C LEU A 439 32.04 0.45 29.36
N HIS A 440 32.15 1.28 28.31
CA HIS A 440 31.93 2.73 28.37
C HIS A 440 30.54 3.11 28.94
N ASN A 441 29.53 2.28 28.74
CA ASN A 441 28.16 2.52 29.20
C ASN A 441 27.77 1.70 30.45
N GLY A 442 28.69 0.92 31.03
CA GLY A 442 28.42 0.05 32.19
C GLY A 442 27.48 -1.13 31.89
N TYR A 443 27.38 -1.57 30.63
CA TYR A 443 26.57 -2.73 30.25
C TYR A 443 27.31 -4.05 30.50
N ARG A 444 26.56 -5.09 30.90
CA ARG A 444 27.09 -6.44 31.16
C ARG A 444 27.62 -7.09 29.88
N VAL A 445 28.94 -7.30 29.80
CA VAL A 445 29.59 -8.04 28.72
C VAL A 445 29.23 -9.54 28.82
N PRO A 446 28.72 -10.18 27.75
CA PRO A 446 28.49 -11.62 27.69
C PRO A 446 29.77 -12.44 27.94
N PRO A 447 29.69 -13.59 28.63
CA PRO A 447 30.88 -14.36 29.03
C PRO A 447 31.75 -14.80 27.85
N ASP A 448 31.12 -15.18 26.72
CA ASP A 448 31.79 -15.51 25.45
C ASP A 448 32.82 -14.46 24.98
N MET A 449 32.65 -13.19 25.38
CA MET A 449 33.44 -12.06 24.87
C MET A 449 34.38 -11.45 25.91
N LEU A 450 34.49 -12.04 27.11
CA LEU A 450 35.42 -11.55 28.14
C LEU A 450 36.89 -11.64 27.71
N HIS A 451 37.25 -12.64 26.90
CA HIS A 451 38.61 -12.78 26.35
C HIS A 451 39.06 -11.57 25.50
N LEU A 452 38.12 -10.79 24.95
CA LEU A 452 38.42 -9.57 24.19
C LEU A 452 38.69 -8.34 25.08
N CYS A 453 38.61 -8.49 26.42
CA CYS A 453 39.00 -7.46 27.39
C CYS A 453 40.49 -7.55 27.76
N ASP A 454 41.04 -8.75 27.80
CA ASP A 454 42.30 -9.03 28.52
C ASP A 454 43.57 -8.83 27.66
N GLU A 455 43.43 -8.76 26.32
CA GLU A 455 44.57 -8.59 25.40
C GLU A 455 45.16 -7.16 25.42
N SER A 456 44.41 -6.14 25.84
CA SER A 456 44.91 -4.75 25.93
C SER A 456 45.49 -4.45 27.32
N GLY A 457 46.74 -4.85 27.54
CA GLY A 457 47.42 -4.73 28.83
C GLY A 457 47.79 -3.29 29.24
N THR A 458 46.88 -2.56 29.90
CA THR A 458 47.23 -1.50 30.89
C THR A 458 46.04 -1.04 31.75
N SER A 459 45.63 -1.85 32.73
CA SER A 459 45.26 -1.40 34.09
C SER A 459 44.80 -2.57 34.96
N SER A 460 45.28 -2.65 36.19
CA SER A 460 44.77 -3.59 37.19
C SER A 460 43.41 -3.10 37.74
N PRO A 461 42.52 -4.01 38.17
CA PRO A 461 41.20 -3.65 38.69
C PRO A 461 41.33 -2.94 40.05
N SER A 462 41.34 -1.61 40.02
CA SER A 462 41.33 -0.76 41.21
C SER A 462 39.90 -0.44 41.65
N SER A 463 39.68 -0.47 42.97
CA SER A 463 38.35 -0.55 43.58
C SER A 463 37.64 0.80 43.73
N VAL A 464 36.76 1.15 42.79
CA VAL A 464 35.77 2.24 42.92
C VAL A 464 34.47 1.83 42.22
N GLY A 465 33.26 2.02 42.76
CA GLY A 465 32.89 2.48 44.10
C GLY A 465 31.37 2.45 44.30
N GLU A 466 30.90 2.15 45.51
CA GLU A 466 29.49 1.85 45.79
C GLU A 466 28.64 3.09 46.13
N SER A 467 28.10 3.77 45.10
CA SER A 467 27.10 4.86 45.24
C SER A 467 26.59 5.33 43.86
N LYS A 468 25.32 5.65 43.61
CA LYS A 468 24.07 5.56 44.39
C LYS A 468 22.91 5.30 43.41
N ASN A 469 22.30 4.12 43.43
CA ASN A 469 20.94 3.93 42.91
C ASN A 469 19.98 3.80 44.09
N LYS A 470 19.34 4.91 44.48
CA LYS A 470 18.38 4.93 45.59
C LYS A 470 17.11 4.16 45.22
N SER A 471 16.95 2.99 45.84
CA SER A 471 15.71 2.29 46.17
C SER A 471 14.53 2.43 45.19
N TYR A 472 14.37 1.42 44.32
CA TYR A 472 13.05 0.95 43.88
C TYR A 472 13.02 -0.59 43.74
N ASN A 473 13.73 -1.29 44.63
CA ASN A 473 13.57 -2.74 44.80
C ASN A 473 12.40 -3.03 45.74
N GLY A 474 11.18 -2.84 45.23
CA GLY A 474 10.00 -3.55 45.74
C GLY A 474 9.92 -4.92 45.05
N GLU A 475 9.55 -5.96 45.78
CA GLU A 475 9.58 -7.35 45.31
C GLU A 475 8.65 -7.58 44.11
N ILE A 476 9.23 -7.79 42.93
CA ILE A 476 8.50 -8.27 41.74
C ILE A 476 9.30 -9.40 41.09
N GLN A 477 9.44 -10.52 41.81
CA GLN A 477 9.40 -11.83 41.14
C GLN A 477 7.97 -12.01 40.61
N ARG A 478 7.74 -11.60 39.36
CA ARG A 478 6.57 -12.03 38.59
C ARG A 478 7.04 -12.87 37.44
N GLU A 479 6.37 -14.02 37.32
CA GLU A 479 6.49 -14.98 36.24
C GLU A 479 6.51 -14.26 34.89
N VAL A 480 7.33 -14.74 33.95
CA VAL A 480 7.30 -14.21 32.57
C VAL A 480 5.90 -14.47 32.01
N PRO A 481 5.10 -13.43 31.72
CA PRO A 481 3.75 -13.64 31.24
C PRO A 481 3.84 -14.27 29.85
N THR A 482 3.51 -15.56 29.77
CA THR A 482 3.41 -16.27 28.49
C THR A 482 2.19 -15.72 27.77
N TYR A 483 2.40 -14.63 27.00
CA TYR A 483 1.35 -13.77 26.49
C TYR A 483 0.23 -14.58 25.82
N SER A 484 -0.93 -14.59 26.47
CA SER A 484 -2.09 -15.37 26.07
C SER A 484 -2.48 -15.05 24.62
N PHE A 485 -2.70 -16.09 23.81
CA PHE A 485 -2.85 -16.01 22.34
C PHE A 485 -4.13 -15.29 21.85
N PHE A 486 -4.84 -14.54 22.69
CA PHE A 486 -6.06 -13.80 22.37
C PHE A 486 -5.87 -12.29 22.55
N SER A 487 -6.38 -11.52 21.57
CA SER A 487 -6.41 -10.05 21.47
C SER A 487 -5.64 -9.25 22.53
N THR A 488 -4.43 -8.78 22.20
CA THR A 488 -3.79 -7.73 23.00
C THR A 488 -4.69 -6.48 23.03
N PRO A 489 -4.89 -5.85 24.20
CA PRO A 489 -5.66 -4.63 24.29
C PRO A 489 -4.99 -3.51 23.48
N ASP A 490 -5.81 -2.67 22.84
CA ASP A 490 -5.35 -1.58 21.99
C ASP A 490 -5.10 -0.32 22.81
N LEU A 491 -3.83 -0.07 23.13
CA LEU A 491 -3.39 1.05 23.95
C LEU A 491 -3.15 2.34 23.14
N SER A 492 -3.37 2.31 21.82
CA SER A 492 -3.10 3.46 20.95
C SER A 492 -4.08 4.64 21.10
N GLY A 493 -5.20 4.45 21.80
CA GLY A 493 -6.31 5.42 21.89
C GLY A 493 -7.02 5.69 20.55
N ARG A 494 -6.58 5.07 19.44
CA ARG A 494 -7.02 5.43 18.09
C ARG A 494 -8.26 4.62 17.69
N VAL A 495 -9.43 5.26 17.77
CA VAL A 495 -10.67 4.67 17.24
C VAL A 495 -10.54 4.52 15.72
N THR A 496 -10.56 3.27 15.25
CA THR A 496 -10.54 2.90 13.83
C THR A 496 -11.96 2.61 13.34
N PRO A 497 -12.33 3.00 12.10
CA PRO A 497 -13.66 2.80 11.56
C PRO A 497 -14.21 1.38 11.78
N GLY A 498 -15.50 1.28 12.13
CA GLY A 498 -16.17 0.01 12.37
C GLY A 498 -16.16 -0.93 11.16
N VAL A 499 -16.38 -2.23 11.42
CA VAL A 499 -16.31 -3.32 10.43
C VAL A 499 -17.03 -2.96 9.13
N PHE A 500 -18.30 -2.55 9.20
CA PHE A 500 -19.11 -2.20 8.04
C PHE A 500 -18.56 -1.02 7.23
N THR A 501 -17.96 -0.03 7.90
CA THR A 501 -17.32 1.12 7.22
C THR A 501 -16.02 0.72 6.52
N GLN A 502 -15.19 -0.13 7.15
CA GLN A 502 -14.00 -0.68 6.49
C GLN A 502 -14.40 -1.60 5.32
N TYR A 503 -15.40 -2.46 5.49
CA TYR A 503 -15.98 -3.31 4.44
C TYR A 503 -16.41 -2.48 3.23
N LYS A 504 -17.14 -1.37 3.41
CA LYS A 504 -17.55 -0.50 2.30
C LYS A 504 -16.35 0.08 1.52
N TYR A 505 -15.27 0.48 2.20
CA TYR A 505 -14.06 0.96 1.51
C TYR A 505 -13.30 -0.17 0.82
N TYR A 506 -13.22 -1.35 1.42
CA TYR A 506 -12.65 -2.54 0.78
C TYR A 506 -13.45 -2.96 -0.47
N LEU A 507 -14.78 -2.95 -0.40
CA LEU A 507 -15.66 -3.26 -1.53
C LEU A 507 -15.49 -2.25 -2.67
N GLU A 508 -15.41 -0.95 -2.37
CA GLU A 508 -15.09 0.09 -3.36
C GLU A 508 -13.74 -0.16 -4.04
N ARG A 509 -12.70 -0.57 -3.28
CA ARG A 509 -11.38 -0.89 -3.83
C ARG A 509 -11.43 -2.12 -4.73
N VAL A 510 -12.01 -3.22 -4.24
CA VAL A 510 -12.11 -4.50 -4.96
C VAL A 510 -12.94 -4.36 -6.24
N LEU A 511 -14.01 -3.54 -6.22
CA LEU A 511 -14.78 -3.21 -7.42
C LEU A 511 -13.94 -2.50 -8.48
N ARG A 512 -13.16 -1.47 -8.10
CA ARG A 512 -12.22 -0.78 -9.02
C ARG A 512 -11.13 -1.70 -9.56
N GLN A 513 -10.65 -2.66 -8.74
CA GLN A 513 -9.68 -3.66 -9.19
C GLN A 513 -10.32 -4.60 -10.23
N ARG A 514 -11.50 -5.18 -9.95
CA ARG A 514 -12.22 -6.05 -10.90
C ARG A 514 -12.51 -5.37 -12.23
N THR A 515 -13.04 -4.13 -12.24
CA THR A 515 -13.36 -3.43 -13.49
C THR A 515 -12.12 -3.14 -14.36
N ARG A 516 -10.94 -2.99 -13.76
CA ARG A 516 -9.67 -2.79 -14.47
C ARG A 516 -9.05 -4.08 -15.01
N ASP A 517 -9.36 -5.22 -14.40
CA ASP A 517 -8.98 -6.56 -14.87
C ASP A 517 -10.07 -7.24 -15.74
N GLY A 518 -11.01 -6.47 -16.27
CA GLY A 518 -12.09 -6.96 -17.13
C GLY A 518 -11.63 -7.79 -18.34
N ARG A 519 -10.38 -7.62 -18.83
CA ARG A 519 -9.78 -8.50 -19.85
C ARG A 519 -9.62 -9.95 -19.38
N VAL A 520 -9.21 -10.15 -18.12
CA VAL A 520 -9.05 -11.49 -17.52
C VAL A 520 -10.43 -12.10 -17.25
N GLN A 521 -11.39 -11.30 -16.79
CA GLN A 521 -12.77 -11.76 -16.62
C GLN A 521 -13.42 -12.16 -17.96
N ALA A 522 -13.21 -11.38 -19.03
CA ALA A 522 -13.71 -11.71 -20.37
C ALA A 522 -13.11 -13.03 -20.89
N ALA A 523 -11.81 -13.26 -20.70
CA ALA A 523 -11.18 -14.53 -21.04
C ALA A 523 -11.78 -15.72 -20.26
N ASP A 524 -11.96 -15.59 -18.94
CA ASP A 524 -12.63 -16.59 -18.10
C ASP A 524 -14.06 -16.91 -18.61
N TYR A 525 -14.83 -15.90 -19.03
CA TYR A 525 -16.18 -16.09 -19.58
C TYR A 525 -16.17 -16.72 -20.97
N ILE A 526 -15.25 -16.32 -21.86
CA ILE A 526 -15.12 -16.90 -23.22
C ILE A 526 -14.75 -18.39 -23.14
N ILE A 527 -13.81 -18.77 -22.25
CA ILE A 527 -13.43 -20.17 -22.05
C ILE A 527 -14.62 -20.98 -21.51
N LEU A 528 -15.40 -20.43 -20.59
CA LEU A 528 -16.58 -21.10 -20.03
C LEU A 528 -17.73 -21.25 -21.05
N LEU A 529 -17.92 -20.24 -21.90
CA LEU A 529 -18.85 -20.26 -23.03
C LEU A 529 -18.46 -21.33 -24.06
N LEU A 530 -17.17 -21.40 -24.43
CA LEU A 530 -16.63 -22.42 -25.34
C LEU A 530 -16.77 -23.82 -24.74
N ALA A 531 -16.50 -24.00 -23.44
CA ALA A 531 -16.73 -25.26 -22.74
C ALA A 531 -18.21 -25.68 -22.75
N GLY A 532 -19.15 -24.72 -22.64
CA GLY A 532 -20.58 -24.96 -22.79
C GLY A 532 -20.96 -25.45 -24.20
N ALA A 533 -20.37 -24.87 -25.24
CA ALA A 533 -20.60 -25.29 -26.63
C ALA A 533 -20.02 -26.68 -26.94
N CYS A 534 -18.76 -26.93 -26.58
CA CYS A 534 -18.10 -28.21 -26.83
C CYS A 534 -18.78 -29.35 -26.05
N LEU A 535 -19.11 -29.15 -24.78
CA LEU A 535 -19.82 -30.17 -24.00
C LEU A 535 -21.28 -30.33 -24.44
N GLY A 536 -21.99 -29.26 -24.76
CA GLY A 536 -23.38 -29.32 -25.22
C GLY A 536 -23.55 -30.15 -26.49
N THR A 537 -22.61 -30.03 -27.43
CA THR A 537 -22.60 -30.79 -28.70
C THR A 537 -22.16 -32.25 -28.57
N MET A 538 -21.19 -32.55 -27.68
CA MET A 538 -20.78 -33.94 -27.42
C MET A 538 -21.78 -34.71 -26.55
N ALA A 539 -22.40 -34.06 -25.56
CA ALA A 539 -23.22 -34.69 -24.53
C ALA A 539 -24.69 -34.94 -24.93
N LYS A 540 -24.96 -35.23 -26.22
CA LYS A 540 -26.33 -35.44 -26.74
C LYS A 540 -27.13 -36.37 -25.81
N VAL A 541 -28.21 -35.86 -25.22
CA VAL A 541 -29.00 -36.58 -24.23
C VAL A 541 -29.76 -37.72 -24.91
N THR A 542 -29.35 -38.95 -24.65
CA THR A 542 -30.19 -40.13 -24.92
C THR A 542 -31.17 -40.32 -23.77
N ASP A 543 -32.42 -40.60 -24.10
CA ASP A 543 -33.48 -40.77 -23.10
C ASP A 543 -33.20 -41.95 -22.14
N ASP A 544 -32.49 -42.97 -22.60
CA ASP A 544 -32.10 -44.15 -21.81
C ASP A 544 -31.16 -43.82 -20.64
N THR A 545 -30.37 -42.74 -20.76
CA THR A 545 -29.33 -42.37 -19.77
C THR A 545 -29.65 -41.10 -18.98
N PHE A 546 -30.79 -40.45 -19.25
CA PHE A 546 -31.20 -39.16 -18.67
C PHE A 546 -30.13 -38.05 -18.80
N GLY A 547 -29.16 -38.21 -19.72
CA GLY A 547 -28.04 -37.29 -19.91
C GLY A 547 -26.94 -37.38 -18.85
N ALA A 548 -26.90 -38.42 -18.01
CA ALA A 548 -26.02 -38.52 -16.84
C ALA A 548 -24.53 -38.26 -17.14
N THR A 549 -24.01 -38.83 -18.24
CA THR A 549 -22.63 -38.60 -18.71
C THR A 549 -22.37 -37.13 -19.08
N GLY A 550 -23.35 -36.47 -19.68
CA GLY A 550 -23.32 -35.03 -19.94
C GLY A 550 -23.16 -34.22 -18.67
N TYR A 551 -24.01 -34.48 -17.65
CA TYR A 551 -23.91 -33.79 -16.36
C TYR A 551 -22.62 -34.12 -15.60
N GLN A 552 -22.05 -35.32 -15.75
CA GLN A 552 -20.71 -35.61 -15.23
C GLN A 552 -19.65 -34.67 -15.84
N TYR A 553 -19.66 -34.49 -17.16
CA TYR A 553 -18.74 -33.55 -17.83
C TYR A 553 -19.03 -32.09 -17.46
N THR A 554 -20.29 -31.68 -17.27
CA THR A 554 -20.61 -30.31 -16.82
C THR A 554 -20.08 -30.06 -15.40
N VAL A 555 -20.27 -31.01 -14.47
CA VAL A 555 -19.75 -30.92 -13.09
C VAL A 555 -18.23 -30.81 -13.09
N ILE A 556 -17.52 -31.61 -13.90
CA ILE A 556 -16.06 -31.52 -14.06
C ILE A 556 -15.65 -30.13 -14.57
N ALA A 557 -16.13 -29.74 -15.75
CA ALA A 557 -15.65 -28.54 -16.44
C ALA A 557 -16.01 -27.24 -15.71
N VAL A 558 -17.25 -27.12 -15.22
CA VAL A 558 -17.69 -25.94 -14.46
C VAL A 558 -16.93 -25.83 -13.14
N SER A 559 -16.68 -26.95 -12.44
CA SER A 559 -15.87 -26.94 -11.22
C SER A 559 -14.45 -26.43 -11.51
N LEU A 560 -13.75 -27.05 -12.47
CA LEU A 560 -12.37 -26.68 -12.82
C LEU A 560 -12.22 -25.20 -13.17
N LEU A 561 -13.05 -24.71 -14.11
CA LEU A 561 -12.97 -23.33 -14.62
C LEU A 561 -13.39 -22.29 -13.57
N CYS A 562 -14.32 -22.63 -12.66
CA CYS A 562 -14.68 -21.74 -11.56
C CYS A 562 -13.62 -21.76 -10.44
N MET A 563 -13.04 -22.91 -10.12
CA MET A 563 -12.03 -23.06 -9.06
C MET A 563 -10.76 -22.26 -9.38
N ILE A 564 -10.24 -22.39 -10.61
CA ILE A 564 -9.05 -21.64 -11.08
C ILE A 564 -9.31 -20.12 -11.04
N GLY A 565 -10.50 -19.67 -11.45
CA GLY A 565 -10.87 -18.25 -11.40
C GLY A 565 -10.97 -17.70 -9.97
N ALA A 566 -11.54 -18.48 -9.04
CA ALA A 566 -11.68 -18.10 -7.63
C ALA A 566 -10.34 -18.14 -6.86
N LEU A 567 -9.43 -19.04 -7.25
CA LEU A 567 -8.09 -19.17 -6.65
C LEU A 567 -7.32 -17.83 -6.66
N ARG A 568 -7.42 -17.12 -7.80
CA ARG A 568 -6.78 -15.81 -8.04
C ARG A 568 -7.24 -14.73 -7.06
N THR A 569 -8.44 -14.84 -6.47
CA THR A 569 -9.02 -13.82 -5.57
C THR A 569 -8.20 -13.64 -4.29
N PHE A 570 -7.63 -14.70 -3.71
CA PHE A 570 -6.86 -14.64 -2.47
C PHE A 570 -5.37 -14.95 -2.62
N SER A 571 -4.93 -15.56 -3.72
CA SER A 571 -3.52 -15.92 -3.91
C SER A 571 -2.60 -14.73 -4.14
N LEU A 572 -3.04 -13.73 -4.93
CA LEU A 572 -2.20 -12.62 -5.40
C LEU A 572 -1.97 -11.53 -4.35
N ASP A 573 -2.95 -11.29 -3.47
CA ASP A 573 -2.96 -10.17 -2.51
C ASP A 573 -2.40 -10.51 -1.12
N LYS A 574 -1.75 -11.67 -0.94
CA LYS A 574 -1.34 -12.16 0.39
C LYS A 574 -0.41 -11.19 1.13
N LEU A 575 0.54 -10.59 0.41
CA LEU A 575 1.53 -9.66 0.98
C LEU A 575 0.88 -8.35 1.39
N GLN A 576 0.01 -7.80 0.54
CA GLN A 576 -0.78 -6.59 0.79
C GLN A 576 -1.70 -6.80 2.00
N TYR A 577 -2.39 -7.94 2.09
CA TYR A 577 -3.18 -8.32 3.26
C TYR A 577 -2.35 -8.41 4.53
N LYS A 578 -1.20 -9.11 4.52
CA LYS A 578 -0.32 -9.23 5.69
C LYS A 578 0.18 -7.87 6.16
N ARG A 579 0.54 -6.97 5.22
CA ARG A 579 0.88 -5.57 5.53
C ARG A 579 -0.29 -4.84 6.20
N GLU A 580 -1.43 -4.73 5.51
CA GLU A 580 -2.61 -3.97 5.96
C GLU A 580 -3.11 -4.44 7.35
N SER A 581 -3.15 -5.76 7.57
CA SER A 581 -3.57 -6.34 8.85
C SER A 581 -2.53 -6.13 9.95
N SER A 582 -1.23 -6.09 9.62
CA SER A 582 -0.18 -5.68 10.58
C SER A 582 -0.32 -4.23 11.04
N SER A 583 -0.87 -3.35 10.19
CA SER A 583 -1.21 -1.95 10.50
C SER A 583 -2.59 -1.78 11.17
N GLY A 584 -3.20 -2.87 11.66
CA GLY A 584 -4.44 -2.83 12.45
C GLY A 584 -5.75 -2.74 11.66
N MET A 585 -5.75 -3.02 10.34
CA MET A 585 -6.98 -3.13 9.54
C MET A 585 -7.66 -4.49 9.78
N ARG A 586 -9.00 -4.56 9.81
CA ARG A 586 -9.73 -5.78 10.23
C ARG A 586 -9.84 -6.82 9.11
N SER A 587 -9.31 -8.02 9.37
CA SER A 587 -9.31 -9.16 8.43
C SER A 587 -10.70 -9.60 7.95
N LEU A 588 -11.72 -9.53 8.80
CA LEU A 588 -13.11 -9.87 8.44
C LEU A 588 -13.68 -8.92 7.38
N SER A 589 -13.38 -7.61 7.48
CA SER A 589 -13.80 -6.60 6.50
C SER A 589 -13.18 -6.87 5.12
N TYR A 590 -11.93 -7.32 5.08
CA TYR A 590 -11.22 -7.73 3.86
C TYR A 590 -11.86 -8.99 3.26
N PHE A 591 -12.02 -10.07 4.04
CA PHE A 591 -12.57 -11.33 3.56
C PHE A 591 -13.98 -11.18 2.98
N LEU A 592 -14.89 -10.56 3.75
CA LEU A 592 -16.28 -10.37 3.33
C LEU A 592 -16.40 -9.52 2.06
N SER A 593 -15.54 -8.51 1.87
CA SER A 593 -15.55 -7.67 0.67
C SER A 593 -15.21 -8.42 -0.61
N LYS A 594 -14.34 -9.43 -0.52
CA LYS A 594 -13.93 -10.27 -1.64
C LYS A 594 -14.97 -11.34 -1.95
N ASP A 595 -15.51 -11.99 -0.92
CA ASP A 595 -16.59 -12.97 -1.08
C ASP A 595 -17.84 -12.33 -1.69
N THR A 596 -18.23 -11.12 -1.24
CA THR A 596 -19.33 -10.35 -1.85
C THR A 596 -19.12 -10.11 -3.35
N MET A 597 -17.91 -9.73 -3.75
CA MET A 597 -17.59 -9.48 -5.16
C MET A 597 -17.62 -10.76 -5.99
N ASP A 598 -17.20 -11.87 -5.41
CA ASP A 598 -17.18 -13.17 -6.08
C ASP A 598 -18.53 -13.87 -6.10
N HIS A 599 -19.49 -13.50 -5.24
CA HIS A 599 -20.89 -13.90 -5.39
C HIS A 599 -21.48 -13.41 -6.73
N ILE A 600 -21.08 -12.23 -7.23
CA ILE A 600 -21.47 -11.74 -8.56
C ILE A 600 -20.94 -12.68 -9.65
N ASN A 601 -19.67 -13.07 -9.57
CA ASN A 601 -19.08 -14.05 -10.49
C ASN A 601 -19.71 -15.45 -10.33
N THR A 602 -20.13 -15.82 -9.11
CA THR A 602 -20.78 -17.10 -8.77
C THR A 602 -22.18 -17.21 -9.36
N ALA A 603 -22.91 -16.09 -9.51
CA ALA A 603 -24.20 -16.06 -10.20
C ALA A 603 -24.03 -16.01 -11.74
N LEU A 604 -23.05 -15.26 -12.25
CA LEU A 604 -22.85 -15.05 -13.69
C LEU A 604 -22.19 -16.23 -14.42
N LYS A 605 -21.19 -16.91 -13.82
CA LYS A 605 -20.50 -18.03 -14.47
C LYS A 605 -21.45 -19.19 -14.82
N PRO A 606 -22.29 -19.71 -13.91
CA PRO A 606 -23.37 -20.66 -14.24
C PRO A 606 -24.26 -20.24 -15.40
N LEU A 607 -24.66 -18.97 -15.47
CA LEU A 607 -25.54 -18.47 -16.54
C LEU A 607 -24.84 -18.52 -17.90
N VAL A 608 -23.61 -18.01 -18.00
CA VAL A 608 -22.83 -18.02 -19.24
C VAL A 608 -22.58 -19.44 -19.76
N TYR A 609 -22.29 -20.40 -18.87
CA TYR A 609 -22.16 -21.81 -19.24
C TYR A 609 -23.49 -22.39 -19.76
N LEU A 610 -24.56 -22.20 -18.99
CA LEU A 610 -25.85 -22.83 -19.24
C LEU A 610 -26.50 -22.34 -20.53
N CYS A 611 -26.30 -21.07 -20.91
CA CYS A 611 -26.82 -20.50 -22.16
C CYS A 611 -26.41 -21.28 -23.41
N LEU A 612 -25.13 -21.64 -23.58
CA LEU A 612 -24.71 -22.45 -24.74
C LEU A 612 -24.90 -23.95 -24.51
N PHE A 613 -24.82 -24.43 -23.27
CA PHE A 613 -25.13 -25.84 -23.00
C PHE A 613 -26.58 -26.17 -23.41
N TYR A 614 -27.57 -25.37 -23.00
CA TYR A 614 -28.97 -25.58 -23.43
C TYR A 614 -29.16 -25.54 -24.94
N PHE A 615 -28.52 -24.58 -25.61
CA PHE A 615 -28.69 -24.35 -27.03
C PHE A 615 -28.32 -25.58 -27.89
N PHE A 616 -27.25 -26.28 -27.53
CA PHE A 616 -26.81 -27.49 -28.25
C PHE A 616 -27.36 -28.80 -27.69
N ASN A 617 -27.73 -28.83 -26.41
CA ASN A 617 -28.05 -30.07 -25.70
C ASN A 617 -29.56 -30.34 -25.54
N TYR A 618 -30.38 -29.28 -25.48
CA TYR A 618 -31.84 -29.31 -25.28
C TYR A 618 -32.35 -30.35 -24.24
N PRO A 619 -31.86 -30.30 -22.97
CA PRO A 619 -32.32 -31.22 -21.93
C PRO A 619 -33.77 -30.90 -21.52
N ARG A 620 -34.56 -31.94 -21.19
CA ARG A 620 -35.99 -31.81 -20.85
C ARG A 620 -36.29 -31.08 -19.53
N SER A 621 -35.32 -30.99 -18.62
CA SER A 621 -35.43 -30.18 -17.40
C SER A 621 -35.70 -28.69 -17.71
N SER A 622 -36.21 -27.95 -16.73
CA SER A 622 -36.31 -26.50 -16.80
C SER A 622 -34.96 -25.80 -16.57
N PHE A 623 -34.68 -24.74 -17.35
CA PHE A 623 -33.44 -23.96 -17.25
C PHE A 623 -33.17 -23.45 -15.83
N GLY A 624 -34.20 -23.00 -15.13
CA GLY A 624 -34.11 -22.55 -13.73
C GLY A 624 -33.62 -23.63 -12.77
N SER A 625 -34.05 -24.89 -12.95
CA SER A 625 -33.62 -26.01 -12.10
C SER A 625 -32.13 -26.30 -12.28
N ASN A 626 -31.66 -26.38 -13.53
CA ASN A 626 -30.23 -26.56 -13.83
C ASN A 626 -29.38 -25.37 -13.35
N TYR A 627 -29.90 -24.15 -13.46
CA TYR A 627 -29.22 -22.95 -12.98
C TYR A 627 -29.04 -22.98 -11.45
N ILE A 628 -30.06 -23.38 -10.69
CA ILE A 628 -29.98 -23.49 -9.22
C ILE A 628 -28.92 -24.52 -8.81
N VAL A 629 -28.87 -25.69 -9.45
CA VAL A 629 -27.84 -26.72 -9.18
C VAL A 629 -26.44 -26.19 -9.51
N LEU A 630 -26.25 -25.53 -10.66
CA LEU A 630 -24.96 -24.95 -11.03
C LEU A 630 -24.50 -23.84 -10.08
N VAL A 631 -25.41 -22.97 -9.61
CA VAL A 631 -25.07 -21.92 -8.64
C VAL A 631 -24.65 -22.53 -7.29
N CYS A 632 -25.35 -23.56 -6.81
CA CYS A 632 -24.97 -24.27 -5.57
C CYS A 632 -23.61 -24.98 -5.71
N LEU A 633 -23.35 -25.62 -6.87
CA LEU A 633 -22.06 -26.24 -7.18
C LEU A 633 -20.92 -25.20 -7.21
N VAL A 634 -21.07 -24.09 -7.92
CA VAL A 634 -20.03 -23.04 -8.00
C VAL A 634 -19.85 -22.34 -6.65
N TYR A 635 -20.91 -22.19 -5.85
CA TYR A 635 -20.80 -21.69 -4.48
C TYR A 635 -19.98 -22.64 -3.58
N CYS A 636 -20.17 -23.95 -3.68
CA CYS A 636 -19.34 -24.94 -3.00
C CYS A 636 -17.86 -24.87 -3.46
N VAL A 637 -17.63 -24.94 -4.77
CA VAL A 637 -16.29 -24.98 -5.37
C VAL A 637 -15.48 -23.70 -5.08
N THR A 638 -16.12 -22.52 -5.08
CA THR A 638 -15.45 -21.26 -4.72
C THR A 638 -15.00 -21.22 -3.25
N GLY A 639 -15.77 -21.80 -2.33
CA GLY A 639 -15.37 -21.92 -0.92
C GLY A 639 -14.14 -22.81 -0.73
N ILE A 640 -14.10 -23.96 -1.39
CA ILE A 640 -12.92 -24.86 -1.39
C ILE A 640 -11.72 -24.16 -2.04
N ALA A 641 -11.92 -23.43 -3.14
CA ALA A 641 -10.87 -22.65 -3.81
C ALA A 641 -10.23 -21.62 -2.88
N TYR A 642 -11.00 -20.96 -2.01
CA TYR A 642 -10.46 -20.03 -1.01
C TYR A 642 -9.62 -20.74 0.05
N THR A 643 -10.07 -21.91 0.52
CA THR A 643 -9.30 -22.72 1.47
C THR A 643 -7.93 -23.08 0.89
N LEU A 644 -7.88 -23.58 -0.35
CA LEU A 644 -6.62 -23.89 -1.06
C LEU A 644 -5.78 -22.63 -1.32
N ALA A 645 -6.39 -21.55 -1.82
CA ALA A 645 -5.70 -20.31 -2.14
C ALA A 645 -5.06 -19.65 -0.92
N ILE A 646 -5.62 -19.81 0.28
CA ILE A 646 -5.08 -19.26 1.53
C ILE A 646 -4.03 -20.20 2.15
N SER A 647 -4.28 -21.52 2.19
CA SER A 647 -3.40 -22.51 2.82
C SER A 647 -2.13 -22.82 2.03
N LEU A 648 -2.20 -22.91 0.70
CA LEU A 648 -1.08 -23.29 -0.16
C LEU A 648 -0.44 -22.08 -0.89
N GLU A 649 0.69 -22.32 -1.53
CA GLU A 649 1.29 -21.37 -2.50
C GLU A 649 0.59 -21.48 -3.86
N PHE A 650 0.62 -20.42 -4.67
CA PHE A 650 -0.22 -20.33 -5.87
C PHE A 650 -0.06 -21.50 -6.86
N SER A 651 1.18 -21.92 -7.13
CA SER A 651 1.46 -23.07 -8.02
C SER A 651 0.85 -24.37 -7.49
N GLN A 652 1.10 -24.69 -6.22
CA GLN A 652 0.54 -25.89 -5.58
C GLN A 652 -0.99 -25.83 -5.48
N ALA A 653 -1.54 -24.67 -5.10
CA ALA A 653 -2.97 -24.45 -5.01
C ALA A 653 -3.67 -24.60 -6.39
N GLN A 654 -3.00 -24.22 -7.48
CA GLN A 654 -3.49 -24.43 -8.84
C GLN A 654 -3.52 -25.91 -9.21
N LEU A 655 -2.46 -26.68 -8.92
CA LEU A 655 -2.43 -28.13 -9.14
C LEU A 655 -3.56 -28.85 -8.38
N TRP A 656 -3.73 -28.53 -7.09
CA TRP A 656 -4.84 -29.07 -6.28
C TRP A 656 -6.22 -28.65 -6.81
N SER A 657 -6.37 -27.45 -7.36
CA SER A 657 -7.63 -26.99 -7.96
C SER A 657 -8.02 -27.73 -9.26
N VAL A 658 -7.07 -28.40 -9.91
CA VAL A 658 -7.32 -29.26 -11.08
C VAL A 658 -7.52 -30.72 -10.65
N LEU A 659 -6.67 -31.23 -9.77
CA LEU A 659 -6.72 -32.62 -9.31
C LEU A 659 -8.01 -32.93 -8.53
N LEU A 660 -8.42 -32.04 -7.63
CA LEU A 660 -9.50 -32.30 -6.68
C LEU A 660 -10.87 -32.50 -7.36
N PRO A 661 -11.34 -31.64 -8.29
CA PRO A 661 -12.61 -31.89 -8.99
C PRO A 661 -12.61 -33.20 -9.80
N VAL A 662 -11.52 -33.50 -10.51
CA VAL A 662 -11.42 -34.72 -11.35
C VAL A 662 -11.46 -35.98 -10.48
N VAL A 663 -10.59 -36.07 -9.46
CA VAL A 663 -10.54 -37.26 -8.58
C VAL A 663 -11.87 -37.45 -7.83
N LEU A 664 -12.50 -36.38 -7.34
CA LEU A 664 -13.78 -36.48 -6.65
C LEU A 664 -14.94 -36.86 -7.58
N THR A 665 -14.95 -36.41 -8.85
CA THR A 665 -15.96 -36.86 -9.83
C THR A 665 -15.80 -38.32 -10.22
N LEU A 666 -14.56 -38.82 -10.33
CA LEU A 666 -14.29 -40.24 -10.58
C LEU A 666 -14.72 -41.11 -9.39
N ILE A 667 -14.44 -40.68 -8.15
CA ILE A 667 -14.91 -41.36 -6.93
C ILE A 667 -16.44 -41.39 -6.87
N ALA A 668 -17.12 -40.28 -7.20
CA ALA A 668 -18.58 -40.21 -7.22
C ALA A 668 -19.25 -41.11 -8.27
N ASN A 669 -18.48 -41.64 -9.24
CA ASN A 669 -18.95 -42.55 -10.29
C ASN A 669 -18.55 -44.02 -10.07
N GLN A 670 -17.82 -44.35 -8.98
CA GLN A 670 -17.53 -45.75 -8.64
C GLN A 670 -18.71 -46.41 -7.91
N SER A 671 -19.00 -47.67 -8.27
CA SER A 671 -20.03 -48.46 -7.57
C SER A 671 -19.57 -48.83 -6.15
N ASN A 672 -20.53 -49.05 -5.24
CA ASN A 672 -20.35 -49.18 -3.79
C ASN A 672 -19.45 -50.35 -3.29
N LYS A 673 -18.74 -51.09 -4.16
CA LYS A 673 -17.95 -52.28 -3.81
C LYS A 673 -16.51 -52.01 -3.33
N SER A 674 -16.10 -50.75 -3.16
CA SER A 674 -14.74 -50.38 -2.74
C SER A 674 -14.72 -49.55 -1.46
N ALA A 675 -13.54 -49.39 -0.85
CA ALA A 675 -13.32 -48.53 0.32
C ALA A 675 -13.67 -47.05 0.09
N ALA A 676 -13.85 -46.62 -1.18
CA ALA A 676 -14.34 -45.28 -1.51
C ALA A 676 -15.78 -45.04 -1.02
N SER A 677 -16.59 -46.10 -0.83
CA SER A 677 -17.98 -46.03 -0.37
C SER A 677 -18.18 -45.24 0.93
N LEU A 678 -17.20 -45.24 1.84
CA LEU A 678 -17.22 -44.43 3.08
C LEU A 678 -17.04 -42.92 2.82
N ILE A 679 -16.37 -42.56 1.72
CA ILE A 679 -16.06 -41.18 1.34
C ILE A 679 -17.14 -40.64 0.40
N THR A 680 -17.61 -41.44 -0.55
CA THR A 680 -18.66 -41.14 -1.54
C THR A 680 -19.88 -40.35 -1.04
N PRO A 681 -20.47 -40.58 0.15
CA PRO A 681 -21.59 -39.76 0.64
C PRO A 681 -21.23 -38.31 1.02
N PHE A 682 -19.95 -37.99 1.21
CA PHE A 682 -19.44 -36.66 1.59
C PHE A 682 -18.87 -35.84 0.40
N VAL A 683 -19.03 -36.35 -0.83
CA VAL A 683 -18.31 -35.87 -2.02
C VAL A 683 -19.21 -34.96 -2.86
N PHE A 684 -18.89 -33.65 -2.92
CA PHE A 684 -19.77 -32.65 -3.54
C PHE A 684 -20.18 -32.92 -5.00
N PRO A 685 -19.35 -33.55 -5.87
CA PRO A 685 -19.81 -34.00 -7.19
C PRO A 685 -20.97 -35.01 -7.17
N LYS A 686 -21.09 -35.88 -6.15
CA LYS A 686 -22.22 -36.82 -6.05
C LYS A 686 -23.53 -36.06 -5.86
N TRP A 687 -23.59 -35.17 -4.87
CA TRP A 687 -24.79 -34.37 -4.60
C TRP A 687 -25.19 -33.48 -5.79
N ALA A 688 -24.21 -32.94 -6.53
CA ALA A 688 -24.47 -32.16 -7.73
C ALA A 688 -25.03 -33.03 -8.87
N LEU A 689 -24.42 -34.19 -9.14
CA LEU A 689 -24.86 -35.13 -10.17
C LEU A 689 -26.26 -35.70 -9.88
N GLU A 690 -26.50 -36.10 -8.64
CA GLU A 690 -27.81 -36.54 -8.14
C GLU A 690 -28.86 -35.44 -8.33
N ALA A 691 -28.55 -34.19 -7.96
CA ALA A 691 -29.47 -33.06 -8.14
C ALA A 691 -29.79 -32.77 -9.62
N PHE A 692 -28.82 -32.86 -10.54
CA PHE A 692 -29.06 -32.75 -11.98
C PHE A 692 -29.95 -33.88 -12.53
N ILE A 693 -29.63 -35.13 -12.18
CA ILE A 693 -30.37 -36.31 -12.69
C ILE A 693 -31.81 -36.30 -12.16
N ILE A 694 -32.03 -35.93 -10.90
CA ILE A 694 -33.40 -35.76 -10.35
C ILE A 694 -34.13 -34.58 -11.01
N ALA A 695 -33.44 -33.47 -11.30
CA ALA A 695 -34.03 -32.32 -12.00
C ALA A 695 -34.50 -32.68 -13.43
N ASN A 696 -33.76 -33.53 -14.15
CA ASN A 696 -34.22 -34.12 -15.41
C ASN A 696 -35.38 -35.10 -15.17
N ALA A 697 -35.20 -36.08 -14.29
CA ALA A 697 -36.16 -37.17 -14.07
C ALA A 697 -37.58 -36.71 -13.69
N LYS A 698 -37.71 -35.58 -12.97
CA LYS A 698 -39.02 -35.01 -12.58
C LYS A 698 -39.93 -34.67 -13.77
N GLU A 699 -39.38 -34.28 -14.91
CA GLU A 699 -40.15 -33.93 -16.11
C GLU A 699 -40.58 -35.17 -16.94
N TYR A 700 -40.00 -36.35 -16.67
CA TYR A 700 -40.36 -37.61 -17.35
C TYR A 700 -41.62 -38.21 -16.72
N ASN A 701 -42.75 -38.05 -17.43
CA ASN A 701 -44.07 -38.55 -17.07
C ASN A 701 -44.60 -39.58 -18.09
N GLY A 702 -45.67 -40.29 -17.74
CA GLY A 702 -46.29 -41.30 -18.62
C GLY A 702 -45.42 -42.55 -18.81
N VAL A 703 -45.29 -43.03 -20.05
CA VAL A 703 -44.63 -44.30 -20.40
C VAL A 703 -43.19 -44.41 -19.85
N TRP A 704 -42.47 -43.29 -19.76
CA TRP A 704 -41.09 -43.21 -19.26
C TRP A 704 -40.94 -43.44 -17.74
N LEU A 705 -42.04 -43.61 -16.99
CA LEU A 705 -42.02 -43.84 -15.54
C LEU A 705 -41.18 -45.08 -15.16
N MET A 706 -41.28 -46.15 -15.95
CA MET A 706 -40.52 -47.39 -15.72
C MET A 706 -39.02 -47.18 -15.98
N THR A 707 -38.65 -46.54 -17.09
CA THR A 707 -37.26 -46.18 -17.42
C THR A 707 -36.66 -45.28 -16.34
N ARG A 708 -37.45 -44.31 -15.83
CA ARG A 708 -37.05 -43.42 -14.73
C ARG A 708 -36.76 -44.19 -13.45
N CYS A 709 -37.65 -45.10 -13.04
CA CYS A 709 -37.45 -45.89 -11.82
C CYS A 709 -36.30 -46.89 -11.96
N ALA A 710 -36.09 -47.46 -13.15
CA ALA A 710 -34.96 -48.35 -13.43
C ALA A 710 -33.62 -47.59 -13.36
N ALA A 711 -33.51 -46.42 -14.00
CA ALA A 711 -32.28 -45.63 -13.98
C ALA A 711 -31.95 -45.07 -12.58
N LEU A 712 -32.95 -44.56 -11.85
CA LEU A 712 -32.74 -44.08 -10.47
C LEU A 712 -32.30 -45.22 -9.53
N LYS A 713 -32.84 -46.44 -9.71
CA LYS A 713 -32.40 -47.64 -8.98
C LYS A 713 -30.99 -48.12 -9.38
N HIS A 714 -30.57 -47.88 -10.63
CA HIS A 714 -29.21 -48.18 -11.08
C HIS A 714 -28.16 -47.23 -10.47
N TYR A 715 -28.51 -45.96 -10.23
CA TYR A 715 -27.62 -44.96 -9.64
C TYR A 715 -27.77 -44.74 -8.13
N ASP A 716 -28.74 -45.40 -7.48
CA ASP A 716 -29.01 -45.30 -6.03
C ASP A 716 -29.40 -43.86 -5.59
N TYR A 717 -30.37 -43.26 -6.30
CA TYR A 717 -30.84 -41.88 -6.11
C TYR A 717 -32.34 -41.74 -5.81
N ASP A 718 -32.70 -41.03 -4.74
CA ASP A 718 -34.10 -40.73 -4.38
C ASP A 718 -34.60 -39.41 -4.98
N ILE A 719 -35.78 -39.43 -5.61
CA ILE A 719 -36.45 -38.22 -6.15
C ILE A 719 -36.66 -37.14 -5.06
N HIS A 720 -36.86 -37.56 -3.81
CA HIS A 720 -37.07 -36.66 -2.66
C HIS A 720 -35.77 -36.04 -2.10
N ASN A 721 -34.59 -36.59 -2.38
CA ASN A 721 -33.32 -36.09 -1.83
C ASN A 721 -32.79 -34.83 -2.53
N SER A 722 -33.33 -34.46 -3.69
CA SER A 722 -32.94 -33.26 -4.47
C SER A 722 -32.79 -31.97 -3.63
N ASN A 723 -33.70 -31.70 -2.69
CA ASN A 723 -33.59 -30.53 -1.80
C ASN A 723 -32.49 -30.70 -0.73
N ARG A 724 -32.25 -31.93 -0.24
CA ARG A 724 -31.17 -32.25 0.70
C ARG A 724 -29.81 -32.06 0.04
N CYS A 725 -29.64 -32.53 -1.19
CA CYS A 725 -28.39 -32.42 -1.95
C CYS A 725 -28.04 -30.96 -2.27
N LEU A 726 -29.02 -30.12 -2.62
CA LEU A 726 -28.84 -28.67 -2.75
C LEU A 726 -28.43 -28.02 -1.42
N TRP A 727 -29.07 -28.38 -0.31
CA TRP A 727 -28.73 -27.84 1.01
C TRP A 727 -27.31 -28.25 1.46
N LEU A 728 -26.90 -29.50 1.21
CA LEU A 728 -25.56 -29.99 1.51
C LEU A 728 -24.47 -29.24 0.72
N LEU A 729 -24.68 -28.95 -0.57
CA LEU A 729 -23.79 -28.14 -1.40
C LEU A 729 -23.61 -26.71 -0.86
N VAL A 730 -24.69 -26.08 -0.39
CA VAL A 730 -24.63 -24.75 0.24
C VAL A 730 -23.93 -24.83 1.60
N ALA A 731 -24.23 -25.85 2.42
CA ALA A 731 -23.64 -26.05 3.74
C ALA A 731 -22.12 -26.26 3.66
N THR A 732 -21.60 -27.05 2.72
CA THR A 732 -20.15 -27.18 2.50
C THR A 732 -19.53 -25.91 1.91
N GLY A 733 -20.25 -25.17 1.06
CA GLY A 733 -19.83 -23.85 0.58
C GLY A 733 -19.72 -22.77 1.67
N VAL A 734 -20.54 -22.86 2.73
CA VAL A 734 -20.44 -22.03 3.93
C VAL A 734 -19.31 -22.54 4.85
N GLY A 735 -19.26 -23.84 5.15
CA GLY A 735 -18.25 -24.43 6.02
C GLY A 735 -16.82 -24.20 5.53
N THR A 736 -16.58 -24.38 4.23
CA THR A 736 -15.27 -24.12 3.60
C THR A 736 -14.88 -22.64 3.62
N ARG A 737 -15.84 -21.71 3.53
CA ARG A 737 -15.58 -20.26 3.76
C ARG A 737 -15.19 -19.95 5.21
N ILE A 738 -15.84 -20.58 6.18
CA ILE A 738 -15.49 -20.44 7.60
C ILE A 738 -14.08 -20.98 7.85
N ILE A 739 -13.76 -22.16 7.32
CA ILE A 739 -12.40 -22.74 7.39
C ILE A 739 -11.38 -21.83 6.70
N ALA A 740 -11.69 -21.30 5.52
CA ALA A 740 -10.83 -20.36 4.79
C ALA A 740 -10.55 -19.08 5.60
N PHE A 741 -11.57 -18.53 6.29
CA PHE A 741 -11.41 -17.39 7.18
C PHE A 741 -10.59 -17.72 8.43
N ILE A 742 -10.76 -18.90 9.03
CA ILE A 742 -9.92 -19.38 10.14
C ILE A 742 -8.46 -19.52 9.69
N CYS A 743 -8.20 -20.10 8.51
CA CYS A 743 -6.86 -20.17 7.92
C CYS A 743 -6.25 -18.78 7.63
N LEU A 744 -7.07 -17.78 7.29
CA LEU A 744 -6.65 -16.39 7.09
C LEU A 744 -6.20 -15.72 8.40
N LEU A 745 -6.79 -16.13 9.54
CA LEU A 745 -6.45 -15.65 10.88
C LEU A 745 -5.27 -16.40 11.50
N THR A 746 -5.14 -17.72 11.29
CA THR A 746 -4.00 -18.50 11.80
C THR A 746 -2.71 -18.14 11.06
N ARG A 747 -2.73 -18.06 9.72
CA ARG A 747 -1.57 -17.68 8.89
C ARG A 747 -1.21 -16.18 8.93
N GLN A 748 -1.96 -15.38 9.70
CA GLN A 748 -1.57 -14.00 10.03
C GLN A 748 -0.49 -13.95 11.13
N ARG A 749 -0.36 -15.03 11.92
CA ARG A 749 0.60 -15.19 13.01
C ARG A 749 1.86 -15.95 12.56
#